data_AF-A0A845TX70-F1
#
_entry.id   AF-A0A845TX70-F1
#
_cell.length_a   1.000
_cell.length_b   1.000
_cell.length_c   1.000
_cell.angle_alpha   90.00
_cell.angle_beta   90.00
_cell.angle_gamma   90.00
#
_symmetry.space_group_name_H-M   'P 1'
#
loop_
_entity.id
_entity.type
_entity.pdbx_description
1 polymer ?
#
loop_
_entity_poly.entity_id
_entity_poly.type
_entity_poly.pdbx_seq_one_letter_code
_entity_poly.pdbx_strand_id
1 'polypeptide(L)'
;MSQSLYFNAQELASHRLLGMPGTRPGMEKLAKRENWPNRPRSGKGGGVEYPITCLPAEAQTALLAVMLANTTPVQNSVQTNVQCAPKVSDCAVKKSPVTKAGVVVSAAAVTTAAITVSVKLSTAVTISAAPTAAAYATDKQRIVADARMQIIKSIQTMQVALGASKGIDAFVAQAKNGLLPAHLQLAMALGNDKNGFQFEVEIKGGLRSAVPVAGQNMQHYSMLFSRPTAYRLMKLAAQGWDALLPGRRQADMRVPAWAGAFLTLMQRPQKPSLSESFRVMDATLRSQGWSEAALPSEHQVRRWYDKYSNLDKQRGRNQGSALNPYKFAHKRTAAGMLPMQEVHSDGWGTKFTAPHPVSGKYVKLEVWHARDVATRYVFKPSVGLSESMLVIMGSLYNAIEFGGPMAVWQTDNTGSVKNDKVEFDPITSIAARAGISIVHNIPGNSQANGISENFNQYLDSRAKELTTYMGKTMDSLAQKRVLKITQKLTKTGNAFDRAILKRDAEKAGSGYLLESFAQATDWIEQRVAEYNHRPHRALPKVECPETGKKRHQTPAEAWALAVQTGWQPAPLENDDLIDLFRPHERVTVRRGNVSLFGQQYHHQQLEHFNNEIVMAAYDLNDGERVWVKTMSGQLICEAPFYAERGYRAESFYELAMQKRSDAQVKRLVNKIDAIDAQRSSLVLENRPTEYLDVGAMDDIGVVAAVLDEGYLDMALPEQSPALPESPASRPLFDTEPERYRWLKQNTAAWRWDDAIFLRAYIDSPDGYHTLAERFDYQGLAWDVADEAMLNGFFNGGVQAG
;
A
#
# COMPACT_ATOMS: atom_id res chain seq x y z
N MET A 1 -45.13 32.54 -33.24
CA MET A 1 -43.88 31.79 -33.47
C MET A 1 -43.90 30.56 -32.59
N SER A 2 -43.89 29.37 -33.18
CA SER A 2 -43.93 28.09 -32.47
C SER A 2 -42.60 27.86 -31.75
N GLN A 3 -42.60 27.89 -30.42
CA GLN A 3 -41.46 27.37 -29.67
C GLN A 3 -41.58 25.85 -29.65
N SER A 4 -40.76 25.20 -30.48
CA SER A 4 -40.59 23.76 -30.47
C SER A 4 -39.99 23.32 -29.12
N LEU A 5 -40.79 22.67 -28.27
CA LEU A 5 -40.37 22.10 -26.99
C LEU A 5 -39.65 20.77 -27.23
N TYR A 6 -38.35 20.74 -26.93
CA TYR A 6 -37.51 19.55 -27.01
C TYR A 6 -37.06 19.13 -25.60
N PHE A 7 -37.02 17.82 -25.36
CA PHE A 7 -36.67 17.23 -24.08
C PHE A 7 -35.61 16.14 -24.25
N ASN A 8 -34.72 16.00 -23.28
CA ASN A 8 -33.80 14.87 -23.27
C ASN A 8 -34.43 13.62 -22.62
N ALA A 9 -33.84 12.45 -22.90
CA ALA A 9 -34.35 11.17 -22.38
C ALA A 9 -34.37 11.10 -20.83
N GLN A 10 -33.51 11.86 -20.14
CA GLN A 10 -33.49 11.90 -18.68
C GLN A 10 -34.65 12.74 -18.13
N GLU A 11 -34.95 13.88 -18.75
CA GLU A 11 -36.09 14.73 -18.39
C GLU A 11 -37.40 13.98 -18.58
N LEU A 12 -37.60 13.36 -19.76
CA LEU A 12 -38.80 12.56 -20.03
C LEU A 12 -38.95 11.39 -19.05
N ALA A 13 -37.86 10.71 -18.71
CA ALA A 13 -37.88 9.63 -17.71
C ALA A 13 -38.22 10.15 -16.30
N SER A 14 -37.77 11.37 -15.95
CA SER A 14 -37.98 11.96 -14.63
C SER A 14 -39.43 12.36 -14.39
N HIS A 15 -40.17 12.70 -15.46
CA HIS A 15 -41.60 12.98 -15.38
C HIS A 15 -42.47 11.73 -15.19
N ARG A 16 -41.91 10.52 -15.29
CA ARG A 16 -42.60 9.22 -15.10
C ARG A 16 -43.96 9.17 -15.81
N LEU A 17 -43.96 9.57 -17.09
CA LEU A 17 -45.16 9.63 -17.91
C LEU A 17 -45.79 8.22 -18.00
N LEU A 18 -47.11 8.16 -17.86
CA LEU A 18 -47.86 6.90 -17.89
C LEU A 18 -47.62 6.18 -19.23
N GLY A 19 -47.25 4.90 -19.19
CA GLY A 19 -46.93 4.12 -20.40
C GLY A 19 -45.51 4.32 -20.96
N MET A 20 -44.67 5.15 -20.32
CA MET A 20 -43.28 5.39 -20.74
C MET A 20 -42.25 4.80 -19.75
N PRO A 21 -41.06 4.39 -20.23
CA PRO A 21 -39.96 3.97 -19.37
C PRO A 21 -39.53 5.06 -18.35
N GLY A 22 -39.56 4.74 -17.06
CA GLY A 22 -39.13 5.66 -16.00
C GLY A 22 -37.61 5.79 -15.80
N THR A 23 -36.80 5.27 -16.72
CA THR A 23 -35.33 5.33 -16.65
C THR A 23 -34.75 5.83 -17.97
N ARG A 24 -33.68 6.63 -17.92
CA ARG A 24 -33.03 7.18 -19.13
C ARG A 24 -32.63 6.11 -20.15
N PRO A 25 -31.97 4.99 -19.79
CA PRO A 25 -31.63 3.95 -20.77
C PRO A 25 -32.87 3.29 -21.39
N GLY A 26 -33.97 3.19 -20.62
CA GLY A 26 -35.25 2.72 -21.14
C GLY A 26 -35.85 3.68 -22.16
N MET A 27 -35.77 4.99 -21.91
CA MET A 27 -36.24 6.03 -22.83
C MET A 27 -35.41 6.11 -24.10
N GLU A 28 -34.08 6.01 -24.01
CA GLU A 28 -33.19 5.96 -25.19
C GLU A 28 -33.45 4.71 -26.04
N LYS A 29 -33.71 3.55 -25.41
CA LYS A 29 -34.09 2.32 -26.13
C LYS A 29 -35.45 2.46 -26.83
N LEU A 30 -36.44 3.07 -26.16
CA LEU A 30 -37.75 3.32 -26.76
C LEU A 30 -37.64 4.27 -27.94
N ALA A 31 -36.94 5.40 -27.78
CA ALA A 31 -36.76 6.39 -28.83
C ALA A 31 -36.03 5.82 -30.06
N LYS A 32 -35.06 4.91 -29.87
CA LYS A 32 -34.41 4.19 -30.97
C LYS A 32 -35.33 3.17 -31.64
N ARG A 33 -36.15 2.45 -30.86
CA ARG A 33 -37.08 1.43 -31.38
C ARG A 33 -38.19 2.07 -32.22
N GLU A 34 -38.72 3.19 -31.76
CA GLU A 34 -39.81 3.95 -32.42
C GLU A 34 -39.27 5.02 -33.39
N ASN A 35 -37.95 5.07 -33.61
CA ASN A 35 -37.25 5.97 -34.52
C ASN A 35 -37.63 7.46 -34.39
N TRP A 36 -37.59 8.00 -33.18
CA TRP A 36 -37.99 9.38 -32.93
C TRP A 36 -37.02 10.39 -33.58
N PRO A 37 -37.53 11.44 -34.27
CA PRO A 37 -36.71 12.53 -34.75
C PRO A 37 -36.02 13.19 -33.57
N ASN A 38 -34.74 13.46 -33.73
CA ASN A 38 -33.88 13.96 -32.67
C ASN A 38 -32.94 15.03 -33.22
N ARG A 39 -32.49 15.91 -32.33
CA ARG A 39 -31.50 16.94 -32.65
C ARG A 39 -30.34 16.92 -31.64
N PRO A 40 -29.11 17.22 -32.06
CA PRO A 40 -28.00 17.38 -31.12
C PRO A 40 -28.23 18.62 -30.25
N ARG A 41 -27.89 18.50 -28.96
CA ARG A 41 -28.03 19.59 -27.98
C ARG A 41 -26.92 20.63 -28.14
N SER A 42 -27.25 21.92 -28.06
CA SER A 42 -26.28 23.02 -27.96
C SER A 42 -25.90 23.28 -26.49
N GLY A 43 -24.75 22.76 -26.04
CA GLY A 43 -24.21 22.98 -24.68
C GLY A 43 -23.12 21.98 -24.25
N LYS A 44 -22.40 22.25 -23.15
CA LYS A 44 -21.36 21.32 -22.62
C LYS A 44 -22.01 20.04 -22.07
N GLY A 45 -21.68 18.90 -22.68
CA GLY A 45 -22.09 17.58 -22.20
C GLY A 45 -22.46 16.55 -23.27
N GLY A 46 -22.74 16.98 -24.51
CA GLY A 46 -23.17 16.09 -25.60
C GLY A 46 -24.50 15.36 -25.34
N GLY A 47 -25.26 15.06 -26.40
CA GLY A 47 -26.53 14.33 -26.29
C GLY A 47 -27.58 14.76 -27.32
N VAL A 48 -28.64 13.97 -27.42
CA VAL A 48 -29.77 14.22 -28.34
C VAL A 48 -31.03 14.60 -27.57
N GLU A 49 -31.83 15.50 -28.13
CA GLU A 49 -33.14 15.91 -27.62
C GLU A 49 -34.25 15.51 -28.60
N TYR A 50 -35.43 15.20 -28.07
CA TYR A 50 -36.60 14.75 -28.81
C TYR A 50 -37.73 15.79 -28.71
N PRO A 51 -38.42 16.11 -29.80
CA PRO A 51 -39.55 17.03 -29.76
C PRO A 51 -40.74 16.35 -29.07
N ILE A 52 -41.57 17.13 -28.38
CA ILE A 52 -42.75 16.65 -27.67
C ILE A 52 -43.75 15.89 -28.56
N THR A 53 -43.79 16.23 -29.85
CA THR A 53 -44.71 15.64 -30.84
C THR A 53 -44.50 14.15 -31.09
N CYS A 54 -43.35 13.59 -30.69
CA CYS A 54 -43.04 12.17 -30.87
C CYS A 54 -43.60 11.26 -29.77
N LEU A 55 -44.10 11.87 -28.68
CA LEU A 55 -44.71 11.14 -27.57
C LEU A 55 -46.16 10.76 -27.93
N PRO A 56 -46.73 9.67 -27.38
CA PRO A 56 -48.15 9.38 -27.45
C PRO A 56 -49.00 10.54 -26.90
N ALA A 57 -50.21 10.73 -27.43
CA ALA A 57 -51.09 11.85 -27.07
C ALA A 57 -51.35 11.98 -25.55
N GLU A 58 -51.47 10.85 -24.85
CA GLU A 58 -51.64 10.80 -23.40
C GLU A 58 -50.39 11.33 -22.65
N ALA A 59 -49.19 11.00 -23.13
CA ALA A 59 -47.93 11.47 -22.58
C ALA A 59 -47.66 12.95 -22.91
N GLN A 60 -48.06 13.42 -24.09
CA GLN A 60 -48.01 14.86 -24.44
C GLN A 60 -48.89 15.69 -23.51
N THR A 61 -50.12 15.24 -23.27
CA THR A 61 -51.09 15.93 -22.40
C THR A 61 -50.60 15.98 -20.96
N ALA A 62 -50.08 14.87 -20.43
CA ALA A 62 -49.51 14.81 -19.08
C ALA A 62 -48.28 15.72 -18.93
N LEU A 63 -47.39 15.78 -19.93
CA LEU A 63 -46.20 16.62 -19.88
C LEU A 63 -46.56 18.10 -19.96
N LEU A 64 -47.49 18.50 -20.83
CA LEU A 64 -47.99 19.87 -20.92
C LEU A 64 -48.69 20.33 -19.63
N ALA A 65 -49.47 19.45 -18.98
CA ALA A 65 -50.09 19.74 -17.69
C ALA A 65 -49.06 20.00 -16.58
N VAL A 66 -47.96 19.23 -16.55
CA VAL A 66 -46.85 19.44 -15.60
C VAL A 66 -46.12 20.75 -15.87
N MET A 67 -45.97 21.15 -17.13
CA MET A 67 -45.32 22.43 -17.48
C MET A 67 -46.17 23.65 -17.11
N LEU A 68 -47.50 23.56 -17.27
CA LEU A 68 -48.44 24.60 -16.87
C LEU A 68 -48.52 24.75 -15.34
N ALA A 69 -48.36 23.66 -14.58
CA ALA A 69 -48.30 23.72 -13.12
C ALA A 69 -47.03 24.42 -12.58
N ASN A 70 -45.93 24.41 -13.34
CA ASN A 70 -44.64 24.97 -12.92
C ASN A 70 -44.43 26.45 -13.33
N THR A 71 -45.42 27.11 -13.94
CA THR A 71 -45.30 28.48 -14.47
C THR A 71 -46.09 29.56 -13.71
N THR A 72 -46.58 29.28 -12.49
CA THR A 72 -47.19 30.32 -11.63
C THR A 72 -46.14 30.94 -10.69
N PRO A 73 -45.92 32.27 -10.72
CA PRO A 73 -44.90 32.92 -9.91
C PRO A 73 -45.38 33.31 -8.50
N VAL A 74 -44.39 33.35 -7.61
CA VAL A 74 -44.38 33.75 -6.20
C VAL A 74 -44.95 35.17 -5.97
N GLN A 75 -45.67 35.38 -4.86
CA GLN A 75 -45.59 36.63 -4.11
C GLN A 75 -45.39 36.41 -2.61
N ASN A 76 -44.31 37.04 -2.13
CA ASN A 76 -43.93 37.26 -0.74
C ASN A 76 -45.02 38.02 0.03
N SER A 77 -45.13 37.79 1.35
CA SER A 77 -44.74 38.79 2.38
C SER A 77 -45.33 38.49 3.78
N VAL A 78 -44.42 38.56 4.76
CA VAL A 78 -44.53 39.29 6.04
C VAL A 78 -45.41 38.74 7.19
N GLN A 79 -44.68 38.37 8.25
CA GLN A 79 -44.86 38.58 9.69
C GLN A 79 -46.28 38.54 10.33
N THR A 80 -46.34 37.67 11.35
CA THR A 80 -47.22 37.71 12.52
C THR A 80 -47.25 39.07 13.22
N ASN A 81 -48.44 39.64 13.48
CA ASN A 81 -48.95 39.81 14.85
C ASN A 81 -50.44 40.26 14.88
N VAL A 82 -51.25 39.50 15.61
CA VAL A 82 -52.25 39.90 16.64
C VAL A 82 -52.75 41.36 16.60
N GLN A 83 -54.08 41.60 16.48
CA GLN A 83 -54.98 41.88 17.61
C GLN A 83 -56.43 42.24 17.22
N CYS A 84 -57.33 41.87 18.15
CA CYS A 84 -58.62 42.48 18.49
C CYS A 84 -59.89 42.23 17.64
N ALA A 85 -60.80 41.48 18.28
CA ALA A 85 -62.25 41.57 18.21
C ALA A 85 -62.78 42.97 18.62
N PRO A 86 -64.10 43.23 18.76
CA PRO A 86 -65.30 42.45 18.42
C PRO A 86 -66.26 43.28 17.51
N LYS A 87 -67.42 42.81 17.05
CA LYS A 87 -68.70 42.86 17.80
C LYS A 87 -69.87 42.42 16.90
N VAL A 88 -70.77 41.61 17.50
CA VAL A 88 -72.26 41.48 17.35
C VAL A 88 -72.89 41.51 15.95
N SER A 89 -73.97 40.79 15.65
CA SER A 89 -75.07 40.23 16.46
C SER A 89 -75.92 39.30 15.60
N ASP A 90 -76.58 38.34 16.27
CA ASP A 90 -77.91 37.79 15.98
C ASP A 90 -78.14 37.00 14.68
N CYS A 91 -79.13 36.13 14.59
CA CYS A 91 -79.72 35.11 15.47
C CYS A 91 -80.70 34.36 14.54
N ALA A 92 -81.07 33.14 14.94
CA ALA A 92 -82.30 32.46 14.54
C ALA A 92 -82.33 31.75 13.16
N VAL A 93 -82.94 30.57 12.93
CA VAL A 93 -83.43 29.40 13.69
C VAL A 93 -84.50 28.72 12.80
N LYS A 94 -84.66 27.39 12.93
CA LYS A 94 -85.81 26.52 12.50
C LYS A 94 -85.91 26.22 10.99
N LYS A 95 -86.43 25.08 10.52
CA LYS A 95 -86.84 23.74 11.03
C LYS A 95 -87.16 22.91 9.75
N SER A 96 -87.07 21.58 9.82
CA SER A 96 -87.64 20.55 8.92
C SER A 96 -89.17 20.72 8.71
N PRO A 97 -89.98 19.83 8.05
CA PRO A 97 -89.73 18.45 7.55
C PRO A 97 -90.56 18.02 6.28
N VAL A 98 -90.63 16.70 5.99
CA VAL A 98 -91.82 15.93 5.48
C VAL A 98 -91.90 15.45 4.01
N THR A 99 -91.59 14.15 3.84
CA THR A 99 -92.27 12.99 3.18
C THR A 99 -92.68 12.88 1.70
N LYS A 100 -92.43 11.63 1.21
CA LYS A 100 -93.21 10.73 0.29
C LYS A 100 -93.36 11.15 -1.18
N ALA A 101 -93.46 10.29 -2.20
CA ALA A 101 -93.12 8.88 -2.50
C ALA A 101 -93.59 8.67 -3.95
N GLY A 102 -92.86 7.94 -4.82
CA GLY A 102 -93.45 7.34 -6.03
C GLY A 102 -92.61 7.26 -7.32
N VAL A 103 -92.12 6.04 -7.59
CA VAL A 103 -92.17 5.28 -8.88
C VAL A 103 -91.24 5.66 -10.08
N VAL A 104 -90.22 4.79 -10.27
CA VAL A 104 -89.63 4.09 -11.47
C VAL A 104 -89.24 4.96 -12.71
N VAL A 105 -88.09 4.87 -13.42
CA VAL A 105 -87.32 3.74 -14.00
C VAL A 105 -85.86 4.12 -14.37
N SER A 106 -84.96 3.13 -14.27
CA SER A 106 -83.68 2.85 -14.98
C SER A 106 -82.40 3.69 -14.82
N ALA A 107 -81.39 2.99 -14.28
CA ALA A 107 -80.02 2.77 -14.76
C ALA A 107 -78.97 3.90 -14.71
N ALA A 108 -78.10 3.86 -13.69
CA ALA A 108 -76.65 4.13 -13.81
C ALA A 108 -75.90 3.75 -12.52
N ALA A 109 -74.63 3.38 -12.71
CA ALA A 109 -73.73 2.73 -11.76
C ALA A 109 -73.35 3.57 -10.51
N VAL A 110 -73.33 2.89 -9.37
CA VAL A 110 -72.79 3.40 -8.10
C VAL A 110 -71.32 3.06 -8.00
N THR A 111 -70.50 4.10 -7.80
CA THR A 111 -69.11 4.04 -7.36
C THR A 111 -69.10 3.83 -5.84
N THR A 112 -68.57 2.71 -5.37
CA THR A 112 -68.41 2.44 -3.93
C THR A 112 -67.06 2.97 -3.45
N ALA A 113 -67.10 3.97 -2.58
CA ALA A 113 -65.97 4.49 -1.83
C ALA A 113 -65.41 3.44 -0.86
N ALA A 114 -64.08 3.28 -0.84
CA ALA A 114 -63.38 2.41 0.09
C ALA A 114 -63.27 3.06 1.47
N ILE A 115 -63.98 2.48 2.45
CA ILE A 115 -63.84 2.75 3.88
C ILE A 115 -62.53 2.11 4.36
N THR A 116 -61.65 2.90 4.95
CA THR A 116 -60.39 2.43 5.56
C THR A 116 -60.61 2.25 7.07
N VAL A 117 -60.54 1.02 7.57
CA VAL A 117 -60.54 0.73 9.02
C VAL A 117 -59.10 0.66 9.51
N SER A 118 -58.71 1.57 10.40
CA SER A 118 -57.41 1.57 11.08
C SER A 118 -57.53 0.91 12.45
N VAL A 119 -56.75 -0.14 12.72
CA VAL A 119 -56.59 -0.68 14.08
C VAL A 119 -55.22 -0.26 14.61
N LYS A 120 -55.20 0.53 15.69
CA LYS A 120 -54.00 0.80 16.49
C LYS A 120 -53.79 -0.39 17.44
N LEU A 121 -52.57 -0.93 17.49
CA LEU A 121 -52.12 -1.75 18.62
C LEU A 121 -51.18 -0.92 19.49
N SER A 122 -51.52 -0.81 20.76
CA SER A 122 -50.71 -0.23 21.82
C SER A 122 -49.98 -1.32 22.63
N THR A 123 -48.98 -0.85 23.38
CA THR A 123 -48.26 -1.47 24.51
C THR A 123 -47.16 -2.49 24.21
N ALA A 124 -45.94 -2.05 24.52
CA ALA A 124 -44.73 -2.88 24.61
C ALA A 124 -44.81 -3.77 25.84
N VAL A 125 -44.59 -5.06 25.64
CA VAL A 125 -44.30 -6.05 26.70
C VAL A 125 -42.93 -6.64 26.39
N THR A 126 -41.98 -6.43 27.30
CA THR A 126 -40.67 -7.09 27.25
C THR A 126 -40.86 -8.53 27.73
N ILE A 127 -40.72 -9.51 26.83
CA ILE A 127 -40.65 -10.93 27.20
C ILE A 127 -39.30 -11.47 26.73
N SER A 128 -38.44 -11.79 27.70
CA SER A 128 -37.29 -12.66 27.50
C SER A 128 -37.79 -14.10 27.33
N ALA A 129 -38.09 -14.49 26.10
CA ALA A 129 -38.33 -15.88 25.72
C ALA A 129 -37.30 -16.28 24.66
N ALA A 130 -36.86 -17.55 24.70
CA ALA A 130 -36.06 -18.13 23.64
C ALA A 130 -36.73 -17.86 22.26
N PRO A 131 -35.97 -17.52 21.21
CA PRO A 131 -36.54 -17.09 19.94
C PRO A 131 -37.51 -18.14 19.37
N THR A 132 -38.77 -17.76 19.20
CA THR A 132 -39.83 -18.58 18.58
C THR A 132 -39.47 -18.94 17.14
N ALA A 133 -40.12 -19.96 16.56
CA ALA A 133 -39.90 -20.37 15.17
C ALA A 133 -40.08 -19.19 14.17
N ALA A 134 -40.96 -18.23 14.49
CA ALA A 134 -41.08 -16.94 13.79
C ALA A 134 -39.77 -16.16 13.66
N ALA A 135 -38.90 -16.16 14.68
CA ALA A 135 -37.67 -15.36 14.69
C ALA A 135 -36.70 -15.76 13.57
N TYR A 136 -36.66 -17.05 13.22
CA TYR A 136 -35.80 -17.61 12.17
C TYR A 136 -36.51 -17.81 10.81
N ALA A 137 -37.78 -17.44 10.69
CA ALA A 137 -38.53 -17.54 9.45
C ALA A 137 -38.09 -16.46 8.44
N THR A 138 -37.80 -16.89 7.20
CA THR A 138 -37.52 -15.99 6.08
C THR A 138 -38.75 -15.16 5.72
N ASP A 139 -38.55 -14.01 5.07
CA ASP A 139 -39.66 -13.14 4.66
C ASP A 139 -40.68 -13.85 3.77
N LYS A 140 -40.22 -14.74 2.87
CA LYS A 140 -41.10 -15.59 2.07
C LYS A 140 -41.98 -16.50 2.93
N GLN A 141 -41.43 -17.10 3.98
CA GLN A 141 -42.18 -17.99 4.87
C GLN A 141 -43.22 -17.22 5.69
N ARG A 142 -42.86 -16.02 6.16
CA ARG A 142 -43.77 -15.13 6.89
C ARG A 142 -44.94 -14.69 6.00
N ILE A 143 -44.64 -14.28 4.77
CA ILE A 143 -45.67 -13.95 3.75
C ILE A 143 -46.60 -15.14 3.49
N VAL A 144 -46.07 -16.36 3.38
CA VAL A 144 -46.90 -17.57 3.20
C VAL A 144 -47.76 -17.85 4.44
N ALA A 145 -47.24 -17.68 5.65
CA ALA A 145 -48.01 -17.82 6.89
C ALA A 145 -49.12 -16.77 7.00
N ASP A 146 -48.83 -15.52 6.64
CA ASP A 146 -49.80 -14.43 6.61
C ASP A 146 -50.89 -14.67 5.56
N ALA A 147 -50.51 -15.14 4.37
CA ALA A 147 -51.45 -15.57 3.33
C ALA A 147 -52.34 -16.72 3.81
N ARG A 148 -51.77 -17.72 4.51
CA ARG A 148 -52.54 -18.82 5.12
C ARG A 148 -53.52 -18.30 6.16
N MET A 149 -53.09 -17.37 7.03
CA MET A 149 -53.98 -16.72 7.99
C MET A 149 -55.12 -15.95 7.33
N GLN A 150 -54.83 -15.25 6.23
CA GLN A 150 -55.85 -14.51 5.47
C GLN A 150 -56.89 -15.45 4.85
N ILE A 151 -56.46 -16.60 4.31
CA ILE A 151 -57.36 -17.66 3.85
C ILE A 151 -58.24 -18.16 5.00
N ILE A 152 -57.64 -18.48 6.15
CA ILE A 152 -58.35 -19.02 7.32
C ILE A 152 -59.43 -18.04 7.80
N LYS A 153 -59.09 -16.76 7.97
CA LYS A 153 -60.06 -15.71 8.37
C LYS A 153 -61.22 -15.58 7.38
N SER A 154 -60.92 -15.66 6.09
CA SER A 154 -61.94 -15.58 5.03
C SER A 154 -62.89 -16.79 5.06
N ILE A 155 -62.34 -17.99 5.25
CA ILE A 155 -63.12 -19.23 5.40
C ILE A 155 -64.00 -19.16 6.66
N GLN A 156 -63.44 -18.75 7.80
CA GLN A 156 -64.20 -18.62 9.07
C GLN A 156 -65.37 -17.65 8.92
N THR A 157 -65.18 -16.54 8.22
CA THR A 157 -66.26 -15.57 7.94
C THR A 157 -67.40 -16.22 7.14
N MET A 158 -67.07 -17.03 6.11
CA MET A 158 -68.08 -17.75 5.32
C MET A 158 -68.76 -18.88 6.11
N GLN A 159 -68.04 -19.51 7.04
CA GLN A 159 -68.59 -20.56 7.91
C GLN A 159 -69.65 -20.02 8.88
N VAL A 160 -69.48 -18.78 9.37
CA VAL A 160 -70.51 -18.12 10.21
C VAL A 160 -71.80 -17.91 9.41
N ALA A 161 -71.70 -17.57 8.12
CA ALA A 161 -72.86 -17.30 7.28
C ALA A 161 -73.55 -18.56 6.73
N LEU A 162 -72.79 -19.61 6.39
CA LEU A 162 -73.29 -20.76 5.62
C LEU A 162 -73.21 -22.11 6.37
N GLY A 163 -72.56 -22.14 7.53
CA GLY A 163 -72.24 -23.35 8.28
C GLY A 163 -70.86 -23.95 7.93
N ALA A 164 -70.33 -24.78 8.83
CA ALA A 164 -68.91 -25.20 8.82
C ALA A 164 -68.43 -25.87 7.52
N SER A 165 -69.14 -26.89 7.01
CA SER A 165 -68.74 -27.55 5.76
C SER A 165 -69.03 -26.68 4.53
N LYS A 166 -70.21 -26.05 4.49
CA LYS A 166 -70.68 -25.27 3.33
C LYS A 166 -69.83 -24.01 3.10
N GLY A 167 -69.29 -23.40 4.16
CA GLY A 167 -68.39 -22.24 4.05
C GLY A 167 -67.07 -22.57 3.35
N ILE A 168 -66.47 -23.73 3.62
CA ILE A 168 -65.24 -24.18 2.93
C ILE A 168 -65.54 -24.47 1.45
N ASP A 169 -66.65 -25.16 1.18
CA ASP A 169 -67.05 -25.50 -0.20
C ASP A 169 -67.35 -24.24 -1.03
N ALA A 170 -68.04 -23.26 -0.43
CA ALA A 170 -68.30 -21.98 -1.06
C ALA A 170 -67.01 -21.21 -1.37
N PHE A 171 -66.05 -21.17 -0.44
CA PHE A 171 -64.77 -20.48 -0.65
C PHE A 171 -63.95 -21.12 -1.79
N VAL A 172 -63.88 -22.45 -1.82
CA VAL A 172 -63.19 -23.19 -2.90
C VAL A 172 -63.93 -23.04 -4.24
N ALA A 173 -65.26 -23.05 -4.24
CA ALA A 173 -66.07 -22.83 -5.44
C ALA A 173 -65.88 -21.42 -6.01
N GLN A 174 -65.82 -20.40 -5.15
CA GLN A 174 -65.53 -19.02 -5.58
C GLN A 174 -64.15 -18.91 -6.23
N ALA A 175 -63.13 -19.61 -5.72
CA ALA A 175 -61.81 -19.66 -6.36
C ALA A 175 -61.86 -20.31 -7.74
N LYS A 176 -62.55 -21.46 -7.86
CA LYS A 176 -62.71 -22.20 -9.12
C LYS A 176 -63.46 -21.38 -10.19
N ASN A 177 -64.44 -20.60 -9.77
CA ASN A 177 -65.23 -19.75 -10.66
C ASN A 177 -64.60 -18.36 -10.90
N GLY A 178 -63.42 -18.08 -10.34
CA GLY A 178 -62.75 -16.78 -10.50
C GLY A 178 -63.42 -15.61 -9.80
N LEU A 179 -64.31 -15.87 -8.84
CA LEU A 179 -65.14 -14.87 -8.15
C LEU A 179 -64.45 -14.23 -6.93
N LEU A 180 -63.24 -14.67 -6.59
CA LEU A 180 -62.49 -14.13 -5.46
C LEU A 180 -61.80 -12.80 -5.79
N PRO A 181 -61.76 -11.84 -4.86
CA PRO A 181 -60.92 -10.65 -4.97
C PRO A 181 -59.44 -10.99 -5.20
N ALA A 182 -58.72 -10.13 -5.92
CA ALA A 182 -57.33 -10.33 -6.32
C ALA A 182 -56.39 -10.66 -5.13
N HIS A 183 -56.60 -10.02 -3.97
CA HIS A 183 -55.79 -10.27 -2.78
C HIS A 183 -56.01 -11.67 -2.18
N LEU A 184 -57.23 -12.24 -2.27
CA LEU A 184 -57.51 -13.61 -1.83
C LEU A 184 -57.03 -14.64 -2.84
N GLN A 185 -57.09 -14.34 -4.14
CA GLN A 185 -56.47 -15.18 -5.17
C GLN A 185 -54.95 -15.28 -4.94
N LEU A 186 -54.30 -14.14 -4.65
CA LEU A 186 -52.88 -14.10 -4.30
C LEU A 186 -52.60 -14.89 -3.02
N ALA A 187 -53.41 -14.69 -1.97
CA ALA A 187 -53.25 -15.42 -0.72
C ALA A 187 -53.36 -16.95 -0.94
N MET A 188 -54.32 -17.41 -1.75
CA MET A 188 -54.50 -18.83 -2.08
C MET A 188 -53.35 -19.40 -2.92
N ALA A 189 -52.84 -18.63 -3.89
CA ALA A 189 -51.68 -19.01 -4.67
C ALA A 189 -50.42 -19.15 -3.80
N LEU A 190 -50.21 -18.23 -2.84
CA LEU A 190 -49.08 -18.25 -1.89
C LEU A 190 -49.23 -19.32 -0.80
N GLY A 191 -50.44 -19.49 -0.26
CA GLY A 191 -50.71 -20.36 0.88
C GLY A 191 -50.60 -21.86 0.55
N ASN A 192 -50.75 -22.21 -0.74
CA ASN A 192 -50.55 -23.55 -1.28
C ASN A 192 -49.11 -23.78 -1.78
N ASP A 193 -48.17 -23.86 -0.85
CA ASP A 193 -46.73 -23.98 -1.06
C ASP A 193 -46.23 -25.08 -2.02
N LYS A 194 -47.07 -26.06 -2.36
CA LYS A 194 -46.72 -27.17 -3.26
C LYS A 194 -47.15 -26.97 -4.72
N ASN A 195 -47.79 -25.85 -5.06
CA ASN A 195 -48.36 -25.61 -6.39
C ASN A 195 -47.35 -25.07 -7.43
N GLY A 196 -46.11 -24.72 -7.01
CA GLY A 196 -45.09 -24.18 -7.89
C GLY A 196 -45.20 -22.68 -8.22
N PHE A 197 -46.09 -21.94 -7.55
CA PHE A 197 -46.23 -20.49 -7.70
C PHE A 197 -44.96 -19.76 -7.20
N GLN A 198 -44.47 -18.79 -7.97
CA GLN A 198 -43.23 -18.08 -7.66
C GLN A 198 -43.49 -16.60 -7.37
N PHE A 199 -42.82 -16.08 -6.35
CA PHE A 199 -42.93 -14.68 -5.98
C PHE A 199 -41.61 -14.14 -5.42
N GLU A 200 -41.43 -12.84 -5.58
CA GLU A 200 -40.37 -12.04 -4.97
C GLU A 200 -40.90 -11.30 -3.75
N VAL A 201 -40.00 -11.03 -2.81
CA VAL A 201 -40.31 -10.25 -1.61
C VAL A 201 -39.94 -8.81 -1.88
N GLU A 202 -40.91 -7.93 -1.74
CA GLU A 202 -40.67 -6.49 -1.74
C GLU A 202 -40.84 -5.96 -0.31
N ILE A 203 -39.88 -5.14 0.14
CA ILE A 203 -39.94 -4.49 1.45
C ILE A 203 -39.93 -2.97 1.24
N LYS A 204 -41.06 -2.32 1.52
CA LYS A 204 -41.23 -0.86 1.43
C LYS A 204 -41.73 -0.33 2.76
N GLY A 205 -41.01 0.63 3.35
CA GLY A 205 -41.39 1.24 4.63
C GLY A 205 -41.53 0.24 5.79
N GLY A 206 -40.82 -0.89 5.75
CA GLY A 206 -40.91 -1.95 6.76
C GLY A 206 -42.06 -2.96 6.56
N LEU A 207 -42.94 -2.75 5.57
CA LEU A 207 -43.98 -3.70 5.17
C LEU A 207 -43.46 -4.69 4.13
N ARG A 208 -43.77 -5.98 4.32
CA ARG A 208 -43.40 -7.08 3.42
C ARG A 208 -44.57 -7.37 2.50
N SER A 209 -44.34 -7.38 1.19
CA SER A 209 -45.35 -7.74 0.19
C SER A 209 -44.81 -8.80 -0.76
N ALA A 210 -45.72 -9.62 -1.29
CA ALA A 210 -45.42 -10.59 -2.33
C ALA A 210 -45.65 -9.97 -3.71
N VAL A 211 -44.65 -10.03 -4.58
CA VAL A 211 -44.80 -9.65 -5.99
C VAL A 211 -44.71 -10.93 -6.84
N PRO A 212 -45.79 -11.33 -7.52
CA PRO A 212 -45.76 -12.48 -8.43
C PRO A 212 -44.71 -12.30 -9.53
N VAL A 213 -44.02 -13.38 -9.89
CA VAL A 213 -43.10 -13.36 -11.04
C VAL A 213 -43.89 -13.13 -12.33
N ALA A 214 -43.38 -12.25 -13.20
CA ALA A 214 -44.06 -11.87 -14.45
C ALA A 214 -44.36 -13.09 -15.34
N GLY A 215 -45.54 -13.12 -15.95
CA GLY A 215 -45.99 -14.19 -16.84
C GLY A 215 -46.70 -15.37 -16.15
N GLN A 216 -46.85 -15.35 -14.82
CA GLN A 216 -47.63 -16.37 -14.10
C GLN A 216 -49.12 -16.00 -14.00
N ASN A 217 -50.00 -16.98 -14.27
CA ASN A 217 -51.44 -16.81 -14.11
C ASN A 217 -51.85 -17.05 -12.65
N MET A 218 -52.01 -15.97 -11.87
CA MET A 218 -52.41 -16.04 -10.45
C MET A 218 -53.72 -16.80 -10.23
N GLN A 219 -54.70 -16.63 -11.12
CA GLN A 219 -55.99 -17.28 -11.02
C GLN A 219 -55.84 -18.80 -11.15
N HIS A 220 -55.04 -19.29 -12.11
CA HIS A 220 -54.73 -20.71 -12.27
C HIS A 220 -54.18 -21.34 -10.98
N TYR A 221 -53.19 -20.71 -10.34
CA TYR A 221 -52.61 -21.24 -9.10
C TYR A 221 -53.56 -21.18 -7.90
N SER A 222 -54.47 -20.20 -7.86
CA SER A 222 -55.51 -20.12 -6.82
C SER A 222 -56.54 -21.27 -6.93
N MET A 223 -56.87 -21.71 -8.15
CA MET A 223 -57.79 -22.82 -8.42
C MET A 223 -57.26 -24.18 -7.94
N LEU A 224 -55.93 -24.31 -7.80
CA LEU A 224 -55.28 -25.52 -7.27
C LEU A 224 -55.47 -25.69 -5.75
N PHE A 225 -55.98 -24.68 -5.06
CA PHE A 225 -56.29 -24.78 -3.63
C PHE A 225 -57.54 -25.66 -3.42
N SER A 226 -57.41 -26.65 -2.54
CA SER A 226 -58.41 -27.70 -2.37
C SER A 226 -58.99 -27.74 -0.96
N ARG A 227 -60.17 -28.37 -0.82
CA ARG A 227 -60.82 -28.62 0.48
C ARG A 227 -59.88 -29.32 1.49
N PRO A 228 -59.11 -30.38 1.14
CA PRO A 228 -58.11 -30.94 2.03
C PRO A 228 -57.03 -29.95 2.49
N THR A 229 -56.63 -29.02 1.62
CA THR A 229 -55.66 -27.98 1.96
C THR A 229 -56.24 -27.01 2.99
N ALA A 230 -57.50 -26.61 2.84
CA ALA A 230 -58.22 -25.79 3.82
C ALA A 230 -58.24 -26.45 5.21
N TYR A 231 -58.66 -27.72 5.29
CA TYR A 231 -58.68 -28.47 6.56
C TYR A 231 -57.28 -28.58 7.19
N ARG A 232 -56.25 -28.85 6.37
CA ARG A 232 -54.85 -28.87 6.82
C ARG A 232 -54.45 -27.54 7.45
N LEU A 233 -54.74 -26.42 6.77
CA LEU A 233 -54.40 -25.09 7.26
C LEU A 233 -55.16 -24.73 8.54
N MET A 234 -56.45 -25.04 8.63
CA MET A 234 -57.25 -24.79 9.83
C MET A 234 -56.72 -25.61 11.03
N LYS A 235 -56.32 -26.87 10.81
CA LYS A 235 -55.68 -27.70 11.85
C LYS A 235 -54.35 -27.11 12.33
N LEU A 236 -53.54 -26.59 11.41
CA LEU A 236 -52.29 -25.90 11.75
C LEU A 236 -52.56 -24.58 12.49
N ALA A 237 -53.58 -23.82 12.09
CA ALA A 237 -53.95 -22.55 12.73
C ALA A 237 -54.32 -22.72 14.21
N ALA A 238 -54.97 -23.84 14.56
CA ALA A 238 -55.29 -24.18 15.94
C ALA A 238 -54.04 -24.37 16.83
N GLN A 239 -52.87 -24.63 16.22
CA GLN A 239 -51.58 -24.75 16.92
C GLN A 239 -50.84 -23.41 17.00
N GLY A 240 -51.43 -22.32 16.50
CA GLY A 240 -50.85 -20.97 16.51
C GLY A 240 -50.25 -20.53 15.17
N TRP A 241 -49.90 -19.25 15.07
CA TRP A 241 -49.37 -18.65 13.82
C TRP A 241 -48.06 -19.31 13.36
N ASP A 242 -47.19 -19.70 14.30
CA ASP A 242 -45.92 -20.37 13.98
C ASP A 242 -46.11 -21.69 13.23
N ALA A 243 -47.19 -22.43 13.49
CA ALA A 243 -47.50 -23.69 12.79
C ALA A 243 -47.94 -23.48 11.33
N LEU A 244 -48.28 -22.24 10.94
CA LEU A 244 -48.61 -21.89 9.56
C LEU A 244 -47.39 -21.56 8.71
N LEU A 245 -46.18 -21.50 9.30
CA LEU A 245 -44.96 -21.38 8.53
C LEU A 245 -44.77 -22.65 7.66
N PRO A 246 -44.43 -22.51 6.36
CA PRO A 246 -44.12 -23.68 5.55
C PRO A 246 -42.85 -24.35 6.09
N GLY A 247 -42.93 -25.66 6.31
CA GLY A 247 -41.87 -26.45 6.92
C GLY A 247 -40.58 -26.39 6.10
N ARG A 248 -39.46 -26.23 6.80
CA ARG A 248 -38.13 -26.29 6.18
C ARG A 248 -37.76 -27.76 5.96
N ARG A 249 -37.48 -28.18 4.73
CA ARG A 249 -36.66 -29.39 4.53
C ARG A 249 -35.30 -29.08 5.15
N GLN A 250 -35.04 -29.63 6.33
CA GLN A 250 -33.72 -29.51 6.94
C GLN A 250 -32.74 -30.29 6.07
N ALA A 251 -31.60 -29.68 5.76
CA ALA A 251 -30.53 -30.39 5.08
C ALA A 251 -30.10 -31.55 5.98
N ASP A 252 -29.90 -32.74 5.41
CA ASP A 252 -29.31 -33.83 6.17
C ASP A 252 -27.85 -33.45 6.51
N MET A 253 -27.62 -33.19 7.79
CA MET A 253 -26.34 -32.82 8.37
C MET A 253 -25.60 -34.01 9.00
N ARG A 254 -26.12 -35.24 8.83
CA ARG A 254 -25.43 -36.44 9.29
C ARG A 254 -24.05 -36.51 8.62
N VAL A 255 -23.06 -36.92 9.40
CA VAL A 255 -21.69 -37.16 8.91
C VAL A 255 -21.63 -38.61 8.42
N PRO A 256 -21.41 -38.86 7.12
CA PRO A 256 -21.25 -40.21 6.60
C PRO A 256 -19.99 -40.88 7.16
N ALA A 257 -20.03 -42.20 7.31
CA ALA A 257 -18.90 -42.95 7.88
C ALA A 257 -17.59 -42.80 7.07
N TRP A 258 -17.68 -42.61 5.75
CA TRP A 258 -16.52 -42.38 4.88
C TRP A 258 -15.93 -40.95 4.98
N ALA A 259 -16.63 -39.99 5.61
CA ALA A 259 -16.25 -38.59 5.60
C ALA A 259 -14.89 -38.32 6.24
N GLY A 260 -14.54 -39.06 7.30
CA GLY A 260 -13.23 -38.93 7.96
C GLY A 260 -12.05 -39.31 7.05
N ALA A 261 -12.19 -40.40 6.28
CA ALA A 261 -11.19 -40.82 5.29
C ALA A 261 -11.01 -39.77 4.19
N PHE A 262 -12.12 -39.22 3.68
CA PHE A 262 -12.08 -38.14 2.69
C PHE A 262 -11.41 -36.87 3.22
N LEU A 263 -11.82 -36.40 4.41
CA LEU A 263 -11.30 -35.18 5.02
C LEU A 263 -9.79 -35.29 5.31
N THR A 264 -9.31 -36.45 5.74
CA THR A 264 -7.87 -36.71 5.97
C THR A 264 -7.03 -36.46 4.71
N LEU A 265 -7.57 -36.75 3.53
CA LEU A 265 -6.91 -36.46 2.24
C LEU A 265 -7.08 -35.00 1.85
N MET A 266 -8.31 -34.49 1.93
CA MET A 266 -8.63 -33.12 1.52
C MET A 266 -7.97 -32.05 2.37
N GLN A 267 -7.74 -32.30 3.66
CA GLN A 267 -7.15 -31.33 4.60
C GLN A 267 -5.62 -31.36 4.61
N ARG A 268 -4.99 -32.01 3.63
CA ARG A 268 -3.53 -32.00 3.47
C ARG A 268 -3.01 -30.63 2.99
N PRO A 269 -1.81 -30.19 3.45
CA PRO A 269 -1.22 -28.92 3.03
C PRO A 269 -0.83 -28.90 1.54
N GLN A 270 -0.66 -30.06 0.89
CA GLN A 270 -0.43 -30.20 -0.55
C GLN A 270 -1.65 -29.80 -1.40
N LYS A 271 -2.80 -29.54 -0.77
CA LYS A 271 -4.02 -29.04 -1.42
C LYS A 271 -4.51 -29.94 -2.58
N PRO A 272 -4.63 -31.27 -2.41
CA PRO A 272 -5.12 -32.15 -3.46
C PRO A 272 -6.52 -31.72 -3.93
N SER A 273 -6.84 -32.07 -5.18
CA SER A 273 -8.16 -31.83 -5.76
C SER A 273 -9.20 -32.75 -5.13
N LEU A 274 -10.48 -32.38 -5.27
CA LEU A 274 -11.59 -33.20 -4.79
C LEU A 274 -11.61 -34.57 -5.46
N SER A 275 -11.43 -34.60 -6.79
CA SER A 275 -11.49 -35.83 -7.59
C SER A 275 -10.33 -36.77 -7.27
N GLU A 276 -9.12 -36.24 -7.05
CA GLU A 276 -7.98 -37.06 -6.64
C GLU A 276 -8.17 -37.63 -5.23
N SER A 277 -8.62 -36.78 -4.29
CA SER A 277 -8.90 -37.23 -2.92
C SER A 277 -10.02 -38.27 -2.87
N PHE A 278 -11.02 -38.15 -3.74
CA PHE A 278 -12.07 -39.16 -3.90
C PHE A 278 -11.50 -40.48 -4.40
N ARG A 279 -10.71 -40.48 -5.48
CA ARG A 279 -10.11 -41.70 -6.05
C ARG A 279 -9.27 -42.46 -5.03
N VAL A 280 -8.41 -41.74 -4.30
CA VAL A 280 -7.56 -42.34 -3.26
C VAL A 280 -8.39 -42.88 -2.09
N MET A 281 -9.42 -42.14 -1.65
CA MET A 281 -10.33 -42.61 -0.61
C MET A 281 -11.08 -43.87 -1.05
N ASP A 282 -11.64 -43.89 -2.26
CA ASP A 282 -12.41 -45.03 -2.78
C ASP A 282 -11.55 -46.30 -2.84
N ALA A 283 -10.33 -46.21 -3.39
CA ALA A 283 -9.39 -47.32 -3.38
C ALA A 283 -9.04 -47.78 -1.94
N THR A 284 -8.86 -46.83 -1.02
CA THR A 284 -8.53 -47.14 0.38
C THR A 284 -9.68 -47.87 1.08
N LEU A 285 -10.92 -47.37 0.96
CA LEU A 285 -12.10 -47.98 1.57
C LEU A 285 -12.39 -49.37 1.00
N ARG A 286 -12.20 -49.56 -0.32
CA ARG A 286 -12.26 -50.89 -0.96
C ARG A 286 -11.24 -51.85 -0.37
N SER A 287 -10.00 -51.41 -0.17
CA SER A 287 -8.96 -52.26 0.45
C SER A 287 -9.25 -52.62 1.91
N GLN A 288 -10.04 -51.81 2.61
CA GLN A 288 -10.51 -52.06 3.99
C GLN A 288 -11.77 -52.95 4.04
N GLY A 289 -12.24 -53.49 2.91
CA GLY A 289 -13.38 -54.41 2.86
C GLY A 289 -14.75 -53.74 2.90
N TRP A 290 -14.86 -52.44 2.58
CA TRP A 290 -16.16 -51.77 2.47
C TRP A 290 -16.96 -52.32 1.29
N SER A 291 -18.26 -52.54 1.49
CA SER A 291 -19.15 -53.01 0.44
C SER A 291 -19.48 -51.91 -0.58
N GLU A 292 -19.78 -52.30 -1.82
CA GLU A 292 -20.18 -51.34 -2.89
C GLU A 292 -21.34 -50.44 -2.49
N ALA A 293 -22.31 -50.97 -1.72
CA ALA A 293 -23.45 -50.20 -1.24
C ALA A 293 -23.08 -49.14 -0.18
N ALA A 294 -21.97 -49.33 0.54
CA ALA A 294 -21.48 -48.40 1.56
C ALA A 294 -20.52 -47.33 1.01
N LEU A 295 -19.99 -47.54 -0.21
CA LEU A 295 -19.10 -46.59 -0.89
C LEU A 295 -19.90 -45.43 -1.48
N PRO A 296 -19.45 -44.17 -1.31
CA PRO A 296 -20.08 -43.03 -1.96
C PRO A 296 -19.66 -42.90 -3.43
N SER A 297 -20.53 -42.33 -4.26
CA SER A 297 -20.11 -41.75 -5.55
C SER A 297 -19.46 -40.38 -5.37
N GLU A 298 -18.63 -39.96 -6.33
CA GLU A 298 -17.97 -38.63 -6.30
C GLU A 298 -19.01 -37.49 -6.16
N HIS A 299 -20.17 -37.63 -6.79
CA HIS A 299 -21.27 -36.67 -6.67
C HIS A 299 -21.84 -36.60 -5.24
N GLN A 300 -21.94 -37.73 -4.53
CA GLN A 300 -22.36 -37.74 -3.13
C GLN A 300 -21.31 -37.06 -2.24
N VAL A 301 -20.02 -37.33 -2.48
CA VAL A 301 -18.92 -36.67 -1.77
C VAL A 301 -18.93 -35.17 -2.00
N ARG A 302 -19.07 -34.71 -3.25
CA ARG A 302 -19.14 -33.29 -3.60
C ARG A 302 -20.32 -32.59 -2.92
N ARG A 303 -21.54 -33.14 -3.04
CA ARG A 303 -22.72 -32.56 -2.40
C ARG A 303 -22.60 -32.51 -0.88
N TRP A 304 -21.97 -33.51 -0.27
CA TRP A 304 -21.72 -33.49 1.17
C TRP A 304 -20.67 -32.42 1.54
N TYR A 305 -19.55 -32.38 0.80
CA TYR A 305 -18.48 -31.41 1.03
C TYR A 305 -18.93 -29.97 0.81
N ASP A 306 -19.83 -29.70 -0.14
CA ASP A 306 -20.40 -28.37 -0.35
C ASP A 306 -21.11 -27.84 0.91
N LYS A 307 -21.77 -28.73 1.66
CA LYS A 307 -22.42 -28.42 2.94
C LYS A 307 -21.44 -28.28 4.12
N TYR A 308 -20.21 -28.78 3.97
CA TYR A 308 -19.20 -28.74 5.03
C TYR A 308 -18.73 -27.29 5.28
N SER A 309 -18.36 -27.00 6.53
CA SER A 309 -17.93 -25.66 6.97
C SER A 309 -16.79 -25.14 6.11
N ASN A 310 -16.96 -23.95 5.53
CA ASN A 310 -15.94 -23.33 4.68
C ASN A 310 -14.64 -23.04 5.43
N LEU A 311 -14.70 -22.81 6.75
CA LEU A 311 -13.52 -22.66 7.59
C LEU A 311 -12.81 -24.01 7.76
N ASP A 312 -13.56 -25.07 8.09
CA ASP A 312 -12.98 -26.39 8.32
C ASP A 312 -12.45 -27.02 7.03
N LYS A 313 -12.98 -26.67 5.85
CA LYS A 313 -12.38 -27.02 4.55
C LYS A 313 -10.93 -26.56 4.43
N GLN A 314 -10.61 -25.41 5.04
CA GLN A 314 -9.30 -24.76 4.94
C GLN A 314 -8.35 -25.17 6.05
N ARG A 315 -8.89 -25.71 7.16
CA ARG A 315 -8.10 -26.26 8.26
C ARG A 315 -7.23 -27.41 7.74
N GLY A 316 -5.96 -27.44 8.15
CA GLY A 316 -4.96 -28.39 7.67
C GLY A 316 -4.37 -28.03 6.29
N ARG A 317 -5.21 -27.57 5.34
CA ARG A 317 -4.75 -27.05 4.02
C ARG A 317 -3.94 -25.76 4.14
N ASN A 318 -4.26 -24.95 5.15
CA ASN A 318 -3.53 -23.74 5.50
C ASN A 318 -3.19 -23.76 6.99
N GLN A 319 -1.99 -23.34 7.34
CA GLN A 319 -1.48 -23.27 8.71
C GLN A 319 -1.10 -21.84 9.08
N GLY A 320 -1.09 -21.54 10.38
CA GLY A 320 -0.74 -20.22 10.90
C GLY A 320 -1.51 -19.09 10.23
N SER A 321 -0.79 -18.09 9.74
CA SER A 321 -1.36 -16.90 9.12
C SER A 321 -2.07 -17.15 7.79
N ALA A 322 -1.72 -18.22 7.06
CA ALA A 322 -2.42 -18.58 5.84
C ALA A 322 -3.88 -19.02 6.08
N LEU A 323 -4.25 -19.33 7.33
CA LEU A 323 -5.63 -19.63 7.72
C LEU A 323 -6.42 -18.37 8.12
N ASN A 324 -5.74 -17.27 8.49
CA ASN A 324 -6.38 -16.04 8.96
C ASN A 324 -7.37 -15.40 7.95
N PRO A 325 -7.15 -15.44 6.62
CA PRO A 325 -8.13 -14.93 5.66
C PRO A 325 -9.51 -15.60 5.72
N TYR A 326 -9.59 -16.81 6.29
CA TYR A 326 -10.83 -17.57 6.44
C TYR A 326 -11.46 -17.41 7.82
N LYS A 327 -10.75 -16.77 8.76
CA LYS A 327 -11.23 -16.48 10.11
C LYS A 327 -11.86 -15.09 10.17
N PHE A 328 -12.45 -14.79 11.31
CA PHE A 328 -12.91 -13.44 11.61
C PHE A 328 -11.75 -12.44 11.49
N ALA A 329 -11.95 -11.38 10.71
CA ALA A 329 -11.00 -10.28 10.58
C ALA A 329 -11.45 -9.11 11.46
N HIS A 330 -10.58 -8.70 12.39
CA HIS A 330 -10.80 -7.50 13.19
C HIS A 330 -10.72 -6.25 12.28
N LYS A 331 -11.71 -5.37 12.36
CA LYS A 331 -11.68 -4.09 11.67
C LYS A 331 -11.12 -3.03 12.60
N ARG A 332 -10.01 -2.39 12.21
CA ARG A 332 -9.47 -1.21 12.87
C ARG A 332 -10.06 0.05 12.23
N THR A 333 -10.38 1.05 13.04
CA THR A 333 -10.87 2.35 12.58
C THR A 333 -9.90 3.43 13.05
N ALA A 334 -9.69 4.45 12.23
CA ALA A 334 -8.91 5.64 12.58
C ALA A 334 -9.80 6.84 12.97
N ALA A 335 -11.11 6.60 13.14
CA ALA A 335 -12.05 7.65 13.51
C ALA A 335 -11.69 8.23 14.89
N GLY A 336 -11.51 9.55 14.96
CA GLY A 336 -11.15 10.26 16.19
C GLY A 336 -9.65 10.32 16.50
N MET A 337 -8.78 9.73 15.67
CA MET A 337 -7.33 9.90 15.80
C MET A 337 -6.91 11.28 15.31
N LEU A 338 -5.90 11.85 15.97
CA LEU A 338 -5.23 13.06 15.50
C LEU A 338 -4.17 12.71 14.45
N PRO A 339 -3.85 13.62 13.51
CA PRO A 339 -2.68 13.45 12.66
C PRO A 339 -1.41 13.31 13.50
N MET A 340 -0.43 12.56 13.00
CA MET A 340 0.84 12.24 13.68
C MET A 340 0.70 11.45 14.99
N GLN A 341 -0.51 11.03 15.38
CA GLN A 341 -0.68 10.14 16.51
C GLN A 341 -0.14 8.73 16.23
N GLU A 342 -0.33 8.24 15.00
CA GLU A 342 0.24 6.98 14.55
C GLU A 342 0.59 7.06 13.06
N VAL A 343 1.84 6.72 12.74
CA VAL A 343 2.37 6.70 11.38
C VAL A 343 2.85 5.29 11.07
N HIS A 344 2.42 4.75 9.93
CA HIS A 344 2.84 3.44 9.44
C HIS A 344 3.86 3.63 8.32
N SER A 345 4.98 2.93 8.42
CA SER A 345 6.03 2.93 7.40
C SER A 345 6.28 1.53 6.85
N ASP A 346 6.66 1.46 5.58
CA ASP A 346 6.96 0.21 4.90
C ASP A 346 7.90 0.47 3.70
N GLY A 347 8.59 -0.59 3.30
CA GLY A 347 9.47 -0.61 2.14
C GLY A 347 8.75 -1.03 0.86
N TRP A 348 9.24 -0.52 -0.26
CA TRP A 348 8.84 -0.93 -1.60
C TRP A 348 10.04 -1.03 -2.53
N GLY A 349 10.50 -2.26 -2.75
CA GLY A 349 11.42 -2.57 -3.83
C GLY A 349 10.72 -2.38 -5.18
N THR A 350 11.21 -1.44 -5.97
CA THR A 350 10.55 -0.99 -7.20
C THR A 350 10.29 -2.15 -8.15
N LYS A 351 9.13 -2.13 -8.81
CA LYS A 351 8.79 -3.08 -9.88
C LYS A 351 9.21 -2.56 -11.25
N PHE A 352 10.18 -1.66 -11.29
CA PHE A 352 10.83 -1.12 -12.48
C PHE A 352 12.31 -0.86 -12.16
N THR A 353 13.14 -0.69 -13.18
CA THR A 353 14.52 -0.25 -13.03
C THR A 353 14.72 1.19 -13.47
N ALA A 354 15.64 1.90 -12.83
CA ALA A 354 16.04 3.26 -13.16
C ALA A 354 17.57 3.43 -13.08
N PRO A 355 18.15 4.42 -13.75
CA PRO A 355 19.60 4.63 -13.75
C PRO A 355 20.15 4.93 -12.35
N HIS A 356 21.22 4.23 -11.98
CA HIS A 356 22.03 4.50 -10.80
C HIS A 356 22.70 5.88 -10.92
N PRO A 357 22.76 6.71 -9.85
CA PRO A 357 23.24 8.09 -9.91
C PRO A 357 24.70 8.21 -10.41
N VAL A 358 25.58 7.31 -9.97
CA VAL A 358 26.98 7.27 -10.40
C VAL A 358 27.20 6.44 -11.67
N SER A 359 26.87 5.14 -11.65
CA SER A 359 27.21 4.23 -12.76
C SER A 359 26.31 4.32 -13.99
N GLY A 360 25.15 4.99 -13.91
CA GLY A 360 24.15 5.04 -14.98
C GLY A 360 23.45 3.71 -15.28
N LYS A 361 23.88 2.59 -14.67
CA LYS A 361 23.28 1.27 -14.86
C LYS A 361 21.84 1.28 -14.36
N TYR A 362 20.93 0.67 -15.12
CA TYR A 362 19.54 0.51 -14.70
C TYR A 362 19.44 -0.55 -13.59
N VAL A 363 19.11 -0.10 -12.39
CA VAL A 363 19.00 -0.92 -11.18
C VAL A 363 17.60 -0.79 -10.57
N LYS A 364 17.22 -1.75 -9.72
CA LYS A 364 16.06 -1.55 -8.85
C LYS A 364 16.41 -0.54 -7.77
N LEU A 365 15.40 0.21 -7.34
CA LEU A 365 15.51 1.11 -6.21
C LEU A 365 14.71 0.54 -5.05
N GLU A 366 15.07 0.97 -3.85
CA GLU A 366 14.35 0.67 -2.63
C GLU A 366 13.76 1.97 -2.11
N VAL A 367 12.45 1.96 -1.88
CA VAL A 367 11.69 3.15 -1.48
C VAL A 367 11.10 2.90 -0.10
N TRP A 368 11.41 3.74 0.88
CA TRP A 368 10.66 3.76 2.13
C TRP A 368 9.69 4.93 2.13
N HIS A 369 8.44 4.65 2.51
CA HIS A 369 7.43 5.68 2.71
C HIS A 369 6.88 5.62 4.13
N ALA A 370 6.35 6.75 4.57
CA ALA A 370 5.70 6.91 5.86
C ALA A 370 4.31 7.49 5.62
N ARG A 371 3.33 6.97 6.34
CA ARG A 371 1.93 7.29 6.12
C ARG A 371 1.18 7.50 7.42
N ASP A 372 0.55 8.66 7.54
CA ASP A 372 -0.31 8.98 8.67
C ASP A 372 -1.60 8.13 8.66
N VAL A 373 -1.94 7.55 9.81
CA VAL A 373 -3.09 6.65 9.94
C VAL A 373 -4.41 7.42 9.94
N ALA A 374 -4.47 8.61 10.55
CA ALA A 374 -5.70 9.40 10.69
C ALA A 374 -6.15 9.99 9.35
N THR A 375 -5.25 10.72 8.68
CA THR A 375 -5.50 11.49 7.46
C THR A 375 -5.18 10.71 6.19
N ARG A 376 -4.48 9.57 6.30
CA ARG A 376 -4.02 8.77 5.15
C ARG A 376 -2.95 9.43 4.30
N TYR A 377 -2.43 10.58 4.73
CA TYR A 377 -1.41 11.36 4.06
C TYR A 377 -0.10 10.58 4.00
N VAL A 378 0.51 10.53 2.82
CA VAL A 378 1.82 9.91 2.60
C VAL A 378 2.86 11.02 2.54
N PHE A 379 3.86 10.96 3.40
CA PHE A 379 4.95 11.94 3.41
C PHE A 379 5.90 11.71 2.23
N LYS A 380 6.81 12.67 2.01
CA LYS A 380 7.86 12.51 1.00
C LYS A 380 8.64 11.21 1.27
N PRO A 381 8.70 10.27 0.33
CA PRO A 381 9.41 9.01 0.55
C PRO A 381 10.91 9.22 0.45
N SER A 382 11.66 8.29 1.04
CA SER A 382 13.09 8.18 0.86
C SER A 382 13.40 7.09 -0.17
N VAL A 383 14.34 7.36 -1.07
CA VAL A 383 14.68 6.49 -2.20
C VAL A 383 16.17 6.17 -2.14
N GLY A 384 16.51 4.89 -2.15
CA GLY A 384 17.88 4.41 -2.17
C GLY A 384 18.11 3.28 -3.15
N LEU A 385 19.35 2.81 -3.20
CA LEU A 385 19.79 1.73 -4.10
C LEU A 385 19.66 0.34 -3.46
N SER A 386 19.58 0.30 -2.13
CA SER A 386 19.38 -0.89 -1.33
C SER A 386 18.57 -0.55 -0.08
N GLU A 387 17.93 -1.57 0.49
CA GLU A 387 17.25 -1.46 1.77
C GLU A 387 18.33 -1.26 2.82
N SER A 388 18.45 -0.03 3.31
CA SER A 388 19.44 0.36 4.31
C SER A 388 18.80 1.24 5.35
N MET A 389 19.43 1.30 6.52
CA MET A 389 19.02 2.18 7.62
C MET A 389 18.83 3.63 7.15
N LEU A 390 19.68 4.12 6.23
CA LEU A 390 19.58 5.48 5.68
C LEU A 390 18.26 5.72 4.92
N VAL A 391 17.79 4.75 4.14
CA VAL A 391 16.52 4.89 3.39
C VAL A 391 15.34 4.89 4.38
N ILE A 392 15.38 4.01 5.37
CA ILE A 392 14.34 3.92 6.41
C ILE A 392 14.28 5.22 7.23
N MET A 393 15.43 5.67 7.75
CA MET A 393 15.55 6.89 8.53
C MET A 393 15.22 8.14 7.72
N GLY A 394 15.58 8.19 6.43
CA GLY A 394 15.21 9.30 5.55
C GLY A 394 13.69 9.46 5.40
N SER A 395 12.94 8.37 5.41
CA SER A 395 11.47 8.43 5.39
C SER A 395 10.89 8.95 6.71
N LEU A 396 11.47 8.53 7.84
CA LEU A 396 11.13 9.07 9.16
C LEU A 396 11.48 10.57 9.25
N TYR A 397 12.66 10.96 8.77
CA TYR A 397 13.12 12.35 8.68
C TYR A 397 12.08 13.21 7.96
N ASN A 398 11.68 12.80 6.74
CA ASN A 398 10.71 13.54 5.94
C ASN A 398 9.33 13.65 6.61
N ALA A 399 8.93 12.65 7.42
CA ALA A 399 7.68 12.70 8.17
C ALA A 399 7.76 13.70 9.34
N ILE A 400 8.89 13.72 10.06
CA ILE A 400 9.12 14.65 11.19
C ILE A 400 9.30 16.08 10.68
N GLU A 401 10.03 16.28 9.58
CA GLU A 401 10.17 17.57 8.89
C GLU A 401 8.81 18.19 8.54
N PHE A 402 7.86 17.35 8.10
CA PHE A 402 6.55 17.82 7.65
C PHE A 402 5.53 17.97 8.79
N GLY A 403 5.44 17.00 9.70
CA GLY A 403 4.38 16.91 10.69
C GLY A 403 4.83 17.02 12.15
N GLY A 404 6.13 16.89 12.41
CA GLY A 404 6.70 16.75 13.75
C GLY A 404 6.90 15.29 14.20
N PRO A 405 7.50 15.06 15.39
CA PRO A 405 7.61 13.74 15.96
C PRO A 405 6.23 13.09 16.15
N MET A 406 6.07 11.85 15.67
CA MET A 406 4.82 11.10 15.86
C MET A 406 4.78 10.39 17.21
N ALA A 407 3.59 10.23 17.79
CA ALA A 407 3.49 9.51 19.07
C ALA A 407 3.82 8.01 18.91
N VAL A 408 3.29 7.38 17.86
CA VAL A 408 3.57 5.98 17.52
C VAL A 408 4.08 5.86 16.09
N TRP A 409 5.22 5.20 15.93
CA TRP A 409 5.76 4.82 14.62
C TRP A 409 5.70 3.30 14.46
N GLN A 410 4.81 2.83 13.59
CA GLN A 410 4.70 1.40 13.26
C GLN A 410 5.56 1.09 12.03
N THR A 411 6.46 0.12 12.17
CA THR A 411 7.34 -0.31 11.07
C THR A 411 7.65 -1.80 11.16
N ASP A 412 8.22 -2.36 10.10
CA ASP A 412 8.61 -3.76 10.06
C ASP A 412 9.69 -4.10 11.08
N ASN A 413 9.73 -5.38 11.46
CA ASN A 413 10.63 -5.93 12.47
C ASN A 413 12.05 -6.12 11.91
N THR A 414 12.62 -5.07 11.29
CA THR A 414 13.94 -5.10 10.64
C THR A 414 15.05 -4.75 11.63
N GLY A 415 16.23 -5.38 11.49
CA GLY A 415 17.40 -5.07 12.33
C GLY A 415 17.91 -3.63 12.17
N SER A 416 17.54 -2.95 11.08
CA SER A 416 17.87 -1.54 10.85
C SER A 416 17.10 -0.58 11.76
N VAL A 417 15.96 -1.01 12.30
CA VAL A 417 15.20 -0.26 13.33
C VAL A 417 15.44 -0.84 14.72
N LYS A 418 15.52 -2.16 14.82
CA LYS A 418 15.69 -2.87 16.11
C LYS A 418 17.14 -2.89 16.57
N ASN A 419 17.65 -1.72 16.91
CA ASN A 419 18.98 -1.53 17.45
C ASN A 419 19.00 -0.36 18.45
N ASP A 420 20.11 -0.25 19.18
CA ASP A 420 20.28 0.76 20.22
C ASP A 420 20.25 2.19 19.68
N LYS A 421 20.66 2.41 18.42
CA LYS A 421 20.69 3.74 17.80
C LYS A 421 19.31 4.28 17.47
N VAL A 422 18.33 3.40 17.25
CA VAL A 422 16.98 3.79 16.81
C VAL A 422 15.93 3.57 17.88
N GLU A 423 15.93 2.42 18.56
CA GLU A 423 14.83 2.02 19.46
C GLU A 423 15.26 1.80 20.92
N PHE A 424 16.30 0.98 21.16
CA PHE A 424 16.46 0.36 22.47
C PHE A 424 17.19 1.23 23.50
N ASP A 425 18.11 2.11 23.08
CA ASP A 425 18.82 2.96 24.04
C ASP A 425 17.86 4.03 24.58
N PRO A 426 17.63 4.11 25.91
CA PRO A 426 16.63 5.01 26.48
C PRO A 426 17.06 6.49 26.48
N ILE A 427 18.25 6.82 25.97
CA ILE A 427 18.83 8.16 26.02
C ILE A 427 19.32 8.62 24.64
N THR A 428 20.14 7.81 23.96
CA THR A 428 20.80 8.20 22.70
C THR A 428 19.99 7.81 21.46
N SER A 429 19.05 6.87 21.59
CA SER A 429 18.25 6.42 20.46
C SER A 429 17.40 7.56 19.88
N ILE A 430 17.12 7.48 18.58
CA ILE A 430 16.20 8.42 17.93
C ILE A 430 14.81 8.37 18.59
N ALA A 431 14.32 7.18 18.94
CA ALA A 431 13.04 7.03 19.64
C ALA A 431 12.99 7.80 20.97
N ALA A 432 14.01 7.65 21.81
CA ALA A 432 14.08 8.34 23.09
C ALA A 432 14.20 9.85 22.93
N ARG A 433 15.08 10.32 22.03
CA ARG A 433 15.32 11.76 21.81
C ARG A 433 14.15 12.46 21.15
N ALA A 434 13.46 11.80 20.23
CA ALA A 434 12.27 12.33 19.57
C ALA A 434 10.97 12.14 20.37
N GLY A 435 10.97 11.30 21.42
CA GLY A 435 9.78 10.94 22.18
C GLY A 435 8.79 10.05 21.40
N ILE A 436 9.30 9.18 20.52
CA ILE A 436 8.50 8.32 19.64
C ILE A 436 8.42 6.91 20.22
N SER A 437 7.22 6.33 20.28
CA SER A 437 7.03 4.91 20.59
C SER A 437 7.07 4.07 19.32
N ILE A 438 8.01 3.13 19.20
CA ILE A 438 8.12 2.25 18.02
C ILE A 438 7.30 0.97 18.24
N VAL A 439 6.52 0.59 17.24
CA VAL A 439 5.71 -0.65 17.24
C VAL A 439 6.08 -1.50 16.04
N HIS A 440 6.41 -2.76 16.30
CA HIS A 440 6.75 -3.71 15.25
C HIS A 440 5.61 -4.65 14.88
N ASN A 441 5.53 -4.99 13.60
CA ASN A 441 4.63 -6.04 13.14
C ASN A 441 5.04 -7.40 13.69
N ILE A 442 4.05 -8.15 14.18
CA ILE A 442 4.26 -9.53 14.63
C ILE A 442 4.62 -10.39 13.40
N PRO A 443 5.76 -11.11 13.42
CA PRO A 443 6.15 -11.98 12.33
C PRO A 443 5.04 -12.95 11.93
N GLY A 444 4.76 -13.01 10.62
CA GLY A 444 3.70 -13.84 10.06
C GLY A 444 2.30 -13.21 10.10
N ASN A 445 2.05 -12.09 10.77
CA ASN A 445 0.74 -11.44 10.76
C ASN A 445 0.57 -10.48 9.57
N SER A 446 0.30 -11.03 8.38
CA SER A 446 0.11 -10.25 7.15
C SER A 446 -1.02 -9.22 7.20
N GLN A 447 -1.93 -9.28 8.19
CA GLN A 447 -3.02 -8.31 8.31
C GLN A 447 -2.60 -6.98 8.98
N ALA A 448 -1.44 -6.94 9.64
CA ALA A 448 -1.00 -5.75 10.39
C ALA A 448 -0.53 -4.59 9.48
N ASN A 449 -0.06 -4.89 8.26
CA ASN A 449 0.53 -3.93 7.30
C ASN A 449 -0.38 -3.47 6.17
N GLY A 450 -1.67 -3.81 6.22
CA GLY A 450 -2.57 -3.54 5.09
C GLY A 450 -2.66 -2.06 4.67
N ILE A 451 -2.37 -1.10 5.56
CA ILE A 451 -2.35 0.34 5.23
C ILE A 451 -1.22 0.66 4.25
N SER A 452 -0.01 0.19 4.53
CA SER A 452 1.18 0.43 3.72
C SER A 452 1.22 -0.44 2.46
N GLU A 453 0.81 -1.71 2.56
CA GLU A 453 0.68 -2.61 1.41
C GLU A 453 -0.26 -2.07 0.33
N ASN A 454 -1.35 -1.40 0.73
CA ASN A 454 -2.27 -0.76 -0.21
C ASN A 454 -1.61 0.39 -1.00
N PHE A 455 -0.64 1.10 -0.40
CA PHE A 455 0.12 2.13 -1.10
C PHE A 455 1.15 1.51 -2.04
N ASN A 456 1.85 0.45 -1.62
CA ASN A 456 2.75 -0.33 -2.47
C ASN A 456 2.04 -0.88 -3.72
N GLN A 457 0.81 -1.36 -3.58
CA GLN A 457 -0.03 -1.80 -4.70
C GLN A 457 -0.39 -0.64 -5.66
N TYR A 458 -0.62 0.56 -5.12
CA TYR A 458 -0.84 1.75 -5.95
C TYR A 458 0.42 2.12 -6.75
N LEU A 459 1.58 2.14 -6.10
CA LEU A 459 2.86 2.42 -6.77
C LEU A 459 3.17 1.36 -7.84
N ASP A 460 2.96 0.07 -7.56
CA ASP A 460 3.10 -1.01 -8.54
C ASP A 460 2.15 -0.82 -9.75
N SER A 461 0.90 -0.43 -9.50
CA SER A 461 -0.04 -0.14 -10.58
C SER A 461 0.38 1.05 -11.44
N ARG A 462 1.02 2.08 -10.85
CA ARG A 462 1.55 3.23 -11.59
C ARG A 462 2.84 2.88 -12.34
N ALA A 463 3.68 2.02 -11.77
CA ALA A 463 4.94 1.59 -12.40
C ALA A 463 4.73 0.89 -13.76
N LYS A 464 3.53 0.38 -14.04
CA LYS A 464 3.16 -0.19 -15.35
C LYS A 464 3.16 0.81 -16.50
N GLU A 465 3.19 2.11 -16.20
CA GLU A 465 3.33 3.18 -17.21
C GLU A 465 4.79 3.28 -17.73
N LEU A 466 5.74 2.69 -17.02
CA LEU A 466 7.17 2.78 -17.31
C LEU A 466 7.62 1.66 -18.24
N THR A 467 8.49 2.02 -19.19
CA THR A 467 9.12 1.07 -20.11
C THR A 467 9.84 -0.07 -19.38
N THR A 468 10.47 0.25 -18.25
CA THR A 468 11.35 -0.64 -17.48
C THR A 468 10.61 -1.49 -16.45
N TYR A 469 9.27 -1.50 -16.49
CA TYR A 469 8.46 -2.34 -15.61
C TYR A 469 8.84 -3.82 -15.72
N MET A 470 8.89 -4.47 -14.57
CA MET A 470 9.37 -5.84 -14.37
C MET A 470 8.62 -6.58 -13.25
N GLY A 471 7.38 -6.17 -12.97
CA GLY A 471 6.52 -6.90 -12.05
C GLY A 471 6.09 -8.27 -12.59
N LYS A 472 5.56 -9.12 -11.71
CA LYS A 472 5.23 -10.54 -11.99
C LYS A 472 4.30 -10.75 -13.20
N THR A 473 3.48 -9.76 -13.54
CA THR A 473 2.53 -9.84 -14.65
C THR A 473 3.11 -9.42 -16.01
N MET A 474 4.35 -8.95 -16.06
CA MET A 474 4.99 -8.47 -17.29
C MET A 474 5.36 -9.63 -18.24
N ASP A 475 5.29 -9.39 -19.54
CA ASP A 475 5.78 -10.36 -20.52
C ASP A 475 7.31 -10.52 -20.42
N SER A 476 7.74 -11.77 -20.22
CA SER A 476 9.15 -12.07 -19.95
C SER A 476 10.08 -11.78 -21.14
N LEU A 477 9.57 -11.86 -22.39
CA LEU A 477 10.36 -11.60 -23.59
C LEU A 477 10.53 -10.09 -23.81
N ALA A 478 9.46 -9.31 -23.64
CA ALA A 478 9.50 -7.86 -23.66
C ALA A 478 10.45 -7.33 -22.57
N GLN A 479 10.36 -7.85 -21.35
CA GLN A 479 11.27 -7.49 -20.25
C GLN A 479 12.74 -7.77 -20.62
N LYS A 480 13.06 -8.96 -21.15
CA LYS A 480 14.43 -9.29 -21.60
C LYS A 480 14.90 -8.37 -22.73
N ARG A 481 14.01 -7.95 -23.62
CA ARG A 481 14.32 -7.03 -24.73
C ARG A 481 14.66 -5.63 -24.20
N VAL A 482 13.83 -5.08 -23.32
CA VAL A 482 14.07 -3.78 -22.67
C VAL A 482 15.37 -3.81 -21.86
N LEU A 483 15.65 -4.91 -21.13
CA LEU A 483 16.90 -5.07 -20.39
C LEU A 483 18.13 -4.99 -21.30
N LYS A 484 18.12 -5.65 -22.47
CA LYS A 484 19.22 -5.56 -23.43
C LYS A 484 19.42 -4.14 -23.97
N ILE A 485 18.33 -3.41 -24.22
CA ILE A 485 18.39 -2.04 -24.72
C ILE A 485 18.93 -1.08 -23.64
N THR A 486 18.46 -1.21 -22.40
CA THR A 486 18.94 -0.40 -21.26
C THR A 486 20.40 -0.67 -20.90
N GLN A 487 20.87 -1.91 -21.05
CA GLN A 487 22.30 -2.23 -20.95
C GLN A 487 23.13 -1.55 -22.03
N LYS A 488 22.63 -1.44 -23.27
CA LYS A 488 23.29 -0.68 -24.34
C LYS A 488 23.29 0.82 -24.04
N LEU A 489 22.17 1.37 -23.57
CA LEU A 489 22.04 2.78 -23.15
C LEU A 489 23.10 3.19 -22.12
N THR A 490 23.50 2.26 -21.25
CA THR A 490 24.52 2.53 -20.23
C THR A 490 25.95 2.59 -20.83
N LYS A 491 26.20 1.87 -21.93
CA LYS A 491 27.53 1.81 -22.57
C LYS A 491 27.75 2.92 -23.60
N THR A 492 26.68 3.49 -24.12
CA THR A 492 26.72 4.51 -25.18
C THR A 492 27.00 5.90 -24.59
N GLY A 493 28.11 6.52 -25.00
CA GLY A 493 28.43 7.92 -24.69
C GLY A 493 27.90 8.94 -25.70
N ASN A 494 27.46 8.50 -26.88
CA ASN A 494 26.94 9.36 -27.94
C ASN A 494 25.46 9.71 -27.72
N ALA A 495 25.14 11.01 -27.72
CA ALA A 495 23.77 11.52 -27.54
C ALA A 495 22.79 11.04 -28.62
N PHE A 496 23.24 10.91 -29.88
CA PHE A 496 22.39 10.48 -30.99
C PHE A 496 21.96 9.01 -30.84
N ASP A 497 22.92 8.13 -30.57
CA ASP A 497 22.67 6.70 -30.35
C ASP A 497 21.80 6.48 -29.11
N ARG A 498 22.02 7.28 -28.06
CA ARG A 498 21.20 7.26 -26.84
C ARG A 498 19.73 7.59 -27.14
N ALA A 499 19.46 8.59 -27.98
CA ALA A 499 18.11 8.97 -28.37
C ALA A 499 17.40 7.87 -29.18
N ILE A 500 18.12 7.16 -30.05
CA ILE A 500 17.58 6.00 -30.79
C ILE A 500 17.26 4.87 -29.82
N LEU A 501 18.20 4.49 -28.97
CA LEU A 501 18.02 3.41 -28.00
C LEU A 501 16.89 3.70 -27.00
N LYS A 502 16.70 4.97 -26.62
CA LYS A 502 15.54 5.40 -25.82
C LYS A 502 14.23 5.08 -26.53
N ARG A 503 14.08 5.51 -27.79
CA ARG A 503 12.87 5.23 -28.59
C ARG A 503 12.66 3.73 -28.78
N ASP A 504 13.72 2.97 -29.00
CA ASP A 504 13.65 1.51 -29.12
C ASP A 504 13.20 0.85 -27.81
N ALA A 505 13.69 1.34 -26.66
CA ALA A 505 13.24 0.88 -25.35
C ALA A 505 11.74 1.18 -25.18
N GLU A 506 11.33 2.43 -25.37
CA GLU A 506 9.94 2.89 -25.22
C GLU A 506 8.99 2.10 -26.13
N LYS A 507 9.39 1.82 -27.38
CA LYS A 507 8.65 0.97 -28.31
C LYS A 507 8.57 -0.49 -27.84
N ALA A 508 9.65 -1.03 -27.27
CA ALA A 508 9.69 -2.40 -26.79
C ALA A 508 8.87 -2.60 -25.50
N GLY A 509 8.87 -1.61 -24.59
CA GLY A 509 8.16 -1.66 -23.32
C GLY A 509 6.77 -1.02 -23.32
N SER A 510 6.41 -0.27 -24.38
CA SER A 510 5.14 0.46 -24.53
C SER A 510 4.83 1.42 -23.36
N GLY A 511 5.86 2.11 -22.88
CA GLY A 511 5.78 3.10 -21.79
C GLY A 511 6.88 4.15 -21.96
N TYR A 512 6.98 5.12 -21.06
CA TYR A 512 8.07 6.12 -21.08
C TYR A 512 9.28 5.66 -20.24
N LEU A 513 10.46 6.10 -20.65
CA LEU A 513 11.72 5.73 -20.02
C LEU A 513 12.20 6.83 -19.07
N LEU A 514 12.57 6.44 -17.85
CA LEU A 514 13.26 7.31 -16.89
C LEU A 514 14.76 7.27 -17.18
N GLU A 515 15.39 8.43 -17.36
CA GLU A 515 16.76 8.56 -17.85
C GLU A 515 17.79 8.90 -16.78
N SER A 516 17.35 9.20 -15.55
CA SER A 516 18.23 9.49 -14.41
C SER A 516 17.61 9.08 -13.07
N PHE A 517 18.45 8.99 -12.04
CA PHE A 517 18.01 8.77 -10.66
C PHE A 517 17.10 9.91 -10.15
N ALA A 518 17.42 11.16 -10.50
CA ALA A 518 16.61 12.32 -10.16
C ALA A 518 15.20 12.21 -10.77
N GLN A 519 15.10 11.89 -12.08
CA GLN A 519 13.80 11.69 -12.73
C GLN A 519 13.00 10.55 -12.08
N ALA A 520 13.67 9.48 -11.63
CA ALA A 520 12.99 8.39 -10.93
C ALA A 520 12.47 8.83 -9.56
N THR A 521 13.22 9.66 -8.84
CA THR A 521 12.81 10.22 -7.54
C THR A 521 11.63 11.18 -7.73
N ASP A 522 11.73 12.12 -8.68
CA ASP A 522 10.66 13.05 -9.05
C ASP A 522 9.38 12.31 -9.46
N TRP A 523 9.53 11.21 -10.21
CA TRP A 523 8.41 10.37 -10.60
C TRP A 523 7.69 9.77 -9.38
N ILE A 524 8.45 9.22 -8.42
CA ILE A 524 7.90 8.65 -7.17
C ILE A 524 7.17 9.75 -6.37
N GLU A 525 7.81 10.90 -6.19
CA GLU A 525 7.24 12.04 -5.46
C GLU A 525 5.95 12.55 -6.12
N GLN A 526 5.92 12.59 -7.47
CA GLN A 526 4.71 12.94 -8.20
C GLN A 526 3.58 11.92 -7.95
N ARG A 527 3.89 10.62 -7.89
CA ARG A 527 2.87 9.59 -7.59
C ARG A 527 2.35 9.71 -6.15
N VAL A 528 3.19 10.11 -5.21
CA VAL A 528 2.80 10.42 -3.82
C VAL A 528 1.87 11.64 -3.80
N ALA A 529 2.23 12.71 -4.51
CA ALA A 529 1.39 13.91 -4.63
C ALA A 529 0.02 13.59 -5.26
N GLU A 530 -0.01 12.81 -6.35
CA GLU A 530 -1.26 12.31 -6.96
C GLU A 530 -2.09 11.51 -5.94
N TYR A 531 -1.45 10.66 -5.14
CA TYR A 531 -2.12 9.88 -4.11
C TYR A 531 -2.74 10.76 -3.03
N ASN A 532 -2.02 11.78 -2.56
CA ASN A 532 -2.51 12.68 -1.53
C ASN A 532 -3.65 13.58 -2.01
N HIS A 533 -3.81 13.76 -3.33
CA HIS A 533 -4.89 14.54 -3.93
C HIS A 533 -6.02 13.69 -4.54
N ARG A 534 -5.98 12.36 -4.38
CA ARG A 534 -7.07 11.49 -4.84
C ARG A 534 -8.08 11.20 -3.70
N PRO A 535 -9.38 11.12 -3.99
CA PRO A 535 -10.38 10.72 -2.99
C PRO A 535 -10.08 9.35 -2.36
N HIS A 536 -10.10 9.26 -1.02
CA HIS A 536 -9.74 8.03 -0.32
C HIS A 536 -10.93 7.46 0.48
N ARG A 537 -11.38 6.24 0.13
CA ARG A 537 -12.59 5.60 0.69
C ARG A 537 -12.65 5.47 2.21
N ALA A 538 -11.50 5.47 2.88
CA ALA A 538 -11.43 5.36 4.35
C ALA A 538 -11.64 6.70 5.07
N LEU A 539 -11.63 7.82 4.34
CA LEU A 539 -11.86 9.15 4.89
C LEU A 539 -13.34 9.54 4.78
N PRO A 540 -13.82 10.50 5.59
CA PRO A 540 -15.19 11.03 5.49
C PRO A 540 -15.56 11.52 4.10
N LYS A 541 -16.87 11.59 3.83
CA LYS A 541 -17.39 12.20 2.59
C LYS A 541 -17.56 13.70 2.77
N VAL A 542 -17.16 14.45 1.75
CA VAL A 542 -17.38 15.89 1.62
C VAL A 542 -18.13 16.19 0.33
N GLU A 543 -18.82 17.32 0.31
CA GLU A 543 -19.37 17.88 -0.92
C GLU A 543 -18.26 18.58 -1.68
N CYS A 544 -18.07 18.18 -2.94
CA CYS A 544 -17.05 18.78 -3.80
C CYS A 544 -17.45 20.22 -4.14
N PRO A 545 -16.65 21.25 -3.79
CA PRO A 545 -17.01 22.65 -4.03
C PRO A 545 -17.28 22.97 -5.50
N GLU A 546 -16.55 22.32 -6.41
CA GLU A 546 -16.65 22.56 -7.86
C GLU A 546 -17.86 21.89 -8.52
N THR A 547 -18.35 20.77 -7.97
CA THR A 547 -19.34 19.92 -8.64
C THR A 547 -20.62 19.68 -7.85
N GLY A 548 -20.65 20.06 -6.57
CA GLY A 548 -21.75 19.79 -5.63
C GLY A 548 -21.97 18.30 -5.32
N LYS A 549 -21.15 17.40 -5.87
CA LYS A 549 -21.29 15.94 -5.67
C LYS A 549 -20.57 15.49 -4.41
N LYS A 550 -21.18 14.55 -3.68
CA LYS A 550 -20.54 13.89 -2.54
C LYS A 550 -19.43 12.95 -2.99
N ARG A 551 -18.20 13.19 -2.54
CA ARG A 551 -17.04 12.31 -2.72
C ARG A 551 -16.32 12.12 -1.39
N HIS A 552 -15.41 11.15 -1.31
CA HIS A 552 -14.51 11.07 -0.15
C HIS A 552 -13.52 12.24 -0.16
N GLN A 553 -13.07 12.64 1.02
CA GLN A 553 -11.94 13.55 1.18
C GLN A 553 -10.68 12.94 0.55
N THR A 554 -9.79 13.80 0.07
CA THR A 554 -8.41 13.43 -0.24
C THR A 554 -7.58 13.42 1.06
N PRO A 555 -6.45 12.70 1.11
CA PRO A 555 -5.54 12.79 2.25
C PRO A 555 -5.08 14.22 2.57
N ALA A 556 -4.78 15.02 1.55
CA ALA A 556 -4.40 16.42 1.72
C ALA A 556 -5.53 17.26 2.33
N GLU A 557 -6.79 17.04 1.92
CA GLU A 557 -7.95 17.72 2.51
C GLU A 557 -8.17 17.31 3.97
N ALA A 558 -7.97 16.03 4.32
CA ALA A 558 -8.11 15.57 5.69
C ALA A 558 -7.03 16.17 6.60
N TRP A 559 -5.79 16.28 6.13
CA TRP A 559 -4.72 16.99 6.83
C TRP A 559 -5.05 18.48 7.01
N ALA A 560 -5.41 19.17 5.93
CA ALA A 560 -5.77 20.58 5.97
C ALA A 560 -6.96 20.86 6.89
N LEU A 561 -7.96 19.96 6.91
CA LEU A 561 -9.10 20.06 7.82
C LEU A 561 -8.69 19.89 9.29
N ALA A 562 -7.77 18.96 9.59
CA ALA A 562 -7.26 18.80 10.95
C ALA A 562 -6.57 20.09 11.43
N VAL A 563 -5.73 20.69 10.57
CA VAL A 563 -5.11 21.99 10.85
C VAL A 563 -6.14 23.09 11.08
N GLN A 564 -7.14 23.17 10.20
CA GLN A 564 -8.23 24.16 10.30
C GLN A 564 -9.07 23.99 11.57
N THR A 565 -9.22 22.76 12.07
CA THR A 565 -10.02 22.44 13.27
C THR A 565 -9.24 22.56 14.57
N GLY A 566 -8.00 23.06 14.53
CA GLY A 566 -7.21 23.45 15.69
C GLY A 566 -6.07 22.50 16.06
N TRP A 567 -5.85 21.42 15.31
CA TRP A 567 -4.61 20.65 15.43
C TRP A 567 -3.44 21.44 14.83
N GLN A 568 -2.29 21.45 15.47
CA GLN A 568 -1.11 22.16 14.96
C GLN A 568 0.03 21.16 14.74
N PRO A 569 0.60 21.08 13.52
CA PRO A 569 1.81 20.31 13.30
C PRO A 569 2.95 20.93 14.11
N ALA A 570 3.85 20.10 14.62
CA ALA A 570 5.01 20.53 15.40
C ALA A 570 6.32 20.09 14.71
N PRO A 571 6.57 20.54 13.46
CA PRO A 571 7.79 20.19 12.74
C PRO A 571 9.02 20.72 13.48
N LEU A 572 10.13 20.02 13.36
CA LEU A 572 11.41 20.49 13.87
C LEU A 572 12.06 21.44 12.87
N GLU A 573 12.78 22.45 13.37
CA GLU A 573 13.62 23.31 12.52
C GLU A 573 14.80 22.51 11.95
N ASN A 574 15.39 22.99 10.85
CA ASN A 574 16.43 22.25 10.13
C ASN A 574 17.60 21.82 11.03
N ASP A 575 18.07 22.69 11.92
CA ASP A 575 19.22 22.37 12.79
C ASP A 575 18.87 21.31 13.84
N ASP A 576 17.71 21.45 14.50
CA ASP A 576 17.21 20.47 15.48
C ASP A 576 16.91 19.12 14.82
N LEU A 577 16.41 19.13 13.60
CA LEU A 577 16.12 17.93 12.83
C LEU A 577 17.41 17.22 12.39
N ILE A 578 18.39 17.95 11.86
CA ILE A 578 19.71 17.41 11.53
C ILE A 578 20.35 16.81 12.78
N ASP A 579 20.31 17.54 13.89
CA ASP A 579 20.85 17.10 15.16
C ASP A 579 20.15 15.85 15.71
N LEU A 580 18.83 15.76 15.59
CA LEU A 580 18.07 14.58 15.96
C LEU A 580 18.54 13.34 15.18
N PHE A 581 18.85 13.48 13.89
CA PHE A 581 19.24 12.35 13.03
C PHE A 581 20.75 12.06 12.98
N ARG A 582 21.60 12.91 13.56
CA ARG A 582 23.01 12.55 13.81
C ARG A 582 23.05 11.31 14.74
N PRO A 583 23.89 10.31 14.44
CA PRO A 583 24.15 9.23 15.39
C PRO A 583 24.72 9.78 16.70
N HIS A 584 24.25 9.27 17.83
CA HIS A 584 24.71 9.65 19.17
C HIS A 584 25.28 8.44 19.89
N GLU A 585 26.47 8.59 20.45
CA GLU A 585 27.16 7.54 21.20
C GLU A 585 27.45 8.03 22.62
N ARG A 586 27.36 7.11 23.60
CA ARG A 586 27.74 7.41 24.98
C ARG A 586 29.26 7.30 25.09
N VAL A 587 29.90 8.40 25.44
CA VAL A 587 31.36 8.47 25.58
C VAL A 587 31.72 9.02 26.95
N THR A 588 32.81 8.53 27.52
CA THR A 588 33.36 9.09 28.75
C THR A 588 34.36 10.18 28.40
N VAL A 589 34.21 11.36 28.99
CA VAL A 589 35.21 12.41 28.85
C VAL A 589 36.46 12.03 29.63
N ARG A 590 37.63 12.09 28.98
CA ARG A 590 38.92 11.79 29.60
C ARG A 590 39.93 12.88 29.26
N ARG A 591 40.41 13.58 30.28
CA ARG A 591 41.39 14.68 30.16
C ARG A 591 40.98 15.72 29.10
N GLY A 592 39.73 16.18 29.14
CA GLY A 592 39.20 17.16 28.17
C GLY A 592 38.96 16.62 26.76
N ASN A 593 39.03 15.29 26.56
CA ASN A 593 38.83 14.65 25.27
C ASN A 593 37.67 13.65 25.29
N VAL A 594 37.03 13.48 24.14
CA VAL A 594 36.15 12.34 23.84
C VAL A 594 36.73 11.55 22.68
N SER A 595 36.56 10.23 22.67
CA SER A 595 37.05 9.37 21.59
C SER A 595 35.91 8.65 20.90
N LEU A 596 35.91 8.71 19.57
CA LEU A 596 34.96 8.04 18.68
C LEU A 596 35.74 7.41 17.53
N PHE A 597 35.52 6.11 17.29
CA PHE A 597 36.16 5.37 16.18
C PHE A 597 37.70 5.48 16.14
N GLY A 598 38.36 5.54 17.30
CA GLY A 598 39.82 5.70 17.41
C GLY A 598 40.32 7.14 17.20
N GLN A 599 39.45 8.07 16.84
CA GLN A 599 39.75 9.50 16.75
C GLN A 599 39.54 10.17 18.12
N GLN A 600 40.23 11.29 18.35
CA GLN A 600 40.08 12.09 19.56
C GLN A 600 39.54 13.46 19.18
N TYR A 601 38.65 13.99 20.02
CA TYR A 601 38.07 15.31 19.88
C TYR A 601 38.26 16.08 21.17
N HIS A 602 38.79 17.30 21.08
CA HIS A 602 39.20 18.10 22.22
C HIS A 602 38.45 19.43 22.26
N HIS A 603 37.98 19.83 23.45
CA HIS A 603 37.48 21.17 23.69
C HIS A 603 37.68 21.57 25.16
N GLN A 604 38.05 22.82 25.42
CA GLN A 604 38.39 23.30 26.78
C GLN A 604 37.27 23.07 27.79
N GLN A 605 36.00 23.24 27.38
CA GLN A 605 34.85 23.01 28.26
C GLN A 605 34.74 21.56 28.74
N LEU A 606 35.25 20.58 27.99
CA LEU A 606 35.22 19.17 28.39
C LEU A 606 36.09 18.89 29.62
N GLU A 607 37.07 19.73 29.93
CA GLU A 607 37.90 19.58 31.13
C GLU A 607 37.06 19.56 32.42
N HIS A 608 35.94 20.29 32.42
CA HIS A 608 35.00 20.35 33.55
C HIS A 608 34.15 19.09 33.72
N PHE A 609 34.07 18.22 32.70
CA PHE A 609 33.25 17.01 32.68
C PHE A 609 34.10 15.74 32.75
N ASN A 610 35.37 15.83 33.18
CA ASN A 610 36.28 14.69 33.23
C ASN A 610 35.73 13.53 34.07
N ASN A 611 35.77 12.33 33.49
CA ASN A 611 35.22 11.07 34.00
C ASN A 611 33.68 11.00 34.02
N GLU A 612 32.98 12.01 33.50
CA GLU A 612 31.53 11.95 33.31
C GLU A 612 31.20 11.30 31.96
N ILE A 613 30.02 10.67 31.91
CA ILE A 613 29.47 10.12 30.67
C ILE A 613 28.67 11.22 29.99
N VAL A 614 29.04 11.50 28.76
CA VAL A 614 28.39 12.49 27.89
C VAL A 614 27.93 11.80 26.61
N MET A 615 27.11 12.49 25.85
CA MET A 615 26.63 12.05 24.55
C MET A 615 27.41 12.79 23.46
N ALA A 616 28.03 12.07 22.53
CA ALA A 616 28.71 12.67 21.39
C ALA A 616 27.93 12.37 20.11
N ALA A 617 27.45 13.43 19.46
CA ALA A 617 26.87 13.36 18.13
C ALA A 617 27.95 13.57 17.07
N TYR A 618 27.90 12.80 15.99
CA TYR A 618 28.86 12.92 14.89
C TYR A 618 28.15 12.85 13.54
N ASP A 619 28.79 13.39 12.50
CA ASP A 619 28.33 13.23 11.12
C ASP A 619 29.02 12.00 10.48
N LEU A 620 28.29 11.29 9.61
CA LEU A 620 28.82 10.11 8.93
C LEU A 620 29.73 10.48 7.75
N ASN A 621 29.56 11.67 7.18
CA ASN A 621 30.32 12.16 6.03
C ASN A 621 31.37 13.20 6.42
N ASP A 622 31.28 13.77 7.62
CA ASP A 622 32.19 14.80 8.14
C ASP A 622 32.71 14.43 9.55
N GLY A 623 34.02 14.17 9.62
CA GLY A 623 34.71 13.80 10.86
C GLY A 623 35.43 14.95 11.55
N GLU A 624 35.34 16.19 11.05
CA GLU A 624 36.12 17.33 11.55
C GLU A 624 35.73 17.77 12.97
N ARG A 625 34.50 17.48 13.40
CA ARG A 625 33.99 17.88 14.71
C ARG A 625 32.92 16.92 15.22
N VAL A 626 32.67 16.99 16.52
CA VAL A 626 31.57 16.29 17.20
C VAL A 626 30.84 17.24 18.13
N TRP A 627 29.53 17.04 18.29
CA TRP A 627 28.70 17.83 19.20
C TRP A 627 28.55 17.06 20.50
N VAL A 628 29.18 17.56 21.56
CA VAL A 628 29.16 16.91 22.87
C VAL A 628 28.05 17.51 23.72
N LYS A 629 27.22 16.64 24.30
CA LYS A 629 26.02 16.99 25.06
C LYS A 629 25.98 16.27 26.39
N THR A 630 25.26 16.85 27.33
CA THR A 630 24.88 16.17 28.57
C THR A 630 23.97 14.96 28.27
N MET A 631 23.82 14.06 29.24
CA MET A 631 22.88 12.93 29.13
C MET A 631 21.41 13.37 29.04
N SER A 632 21.10 14.62 29.42
CA SER A 632 19.79 15.25 29.22
C SER A 632 19.63 15.93 27.85
N GLY A 633 20.63 15.87 26.97
CA GLY A 633 20.57 16.41 25.60
C GLY A 633 20.99 17.88 25.46
N GLN A 634 21.33 18.58 26.53
CA GLN A 634 21.85 19.95 26.45
C GLN A 634 23.26 19.96 25.85
N LEU A 635 23.47 20.78 24.80
CA LEU A 635 24.77 20.99 24.18
C LEU A 635 25.78 21.57 25.17
N ILE A 636 26.93 20.91 25.29
CA ILE A 636 28.08 21.38 26.07
C ILE A 636 28.98 22.18 25.13
N CYS A 637 29.47 21.56 24.05
CA CYS A 637 30.39 22.19 23.10
C CYS A 637 30.43 21.46 21.74
N GLU A 638 30.95 22.15 20.73
CA GLU A 638 31.43 21.54 19.49
C GLU A 638 32.92 21.25 19.63
N ALA A 639 33.29 19.97 19.69
CA ALA A 639 34.67 19.56 19.86
C ALA A 639 35.31 19.25 18.50
N PRO A 640 36.29 20.04 18.02
CA PRO A 640 37.02 19.72 16.79
C PRO A 640 37.90 18.49 16.95
N PHE A 641 38.23 17.86 15.83
CA PHE A 641 39.18 16.76 15.74
C PHE A 641 40.55 17.20 16.30
N TYR A 642 41.08 16.38 17.20
CA TYR A 642 42.40 16.57 17.77
C TYR A 642 43.44 15.86 16.92
N ALA A 643 44.21 16.63 16.15
CA ALA A 643 45.39 16.14 15.46
C ALA A 643 46.58 16.09 16.43
N GLU A 644 47.19 14.91 16.58
CA GLU A 644 48.42 14.77 17.36
C GLU A 644 49.52 15.68 16.81
N ARG A 645 50.13 16.48 17.69
CA ARG A 645 51.31 17.26 17.32
C ARG A 645 52.54 16.36 17.47
N GLY A 646 53.40 16.37 16.45
CA GLY A 646 54.73 15.78 16.56
C GLY A 646 55.49 16.35 17.77
N TYR A 647 56.44 15.56 18.31
CA TYR A 647 57.20 15.92 19.51
C TYR A 647 57.87 17.32 19.45
N ARG A 648 58.19 17.79 18.24
CA ARG A 648 58.71 19.13 17.92
C ARG A 648 58.15 19.59 16.57
N ALA A 649 58.25 20.88 16.27
CA ALA A 649 57.93 21.40 14.93
C ALA A 649 58.87 20.79 13.88
N GLU A 650 58.39 20.54 12.66
CA GLU A 650 59.19 19.97 11.56
C GLU A 650 60.43 20.82 11.27
N SER A 651 60.32 22.14 11.35
CA SER A 651 61.45 23.07 11.22
C SER A 651 62.57 22.83 12.24
N PHE A 652 62.25 22.32 13.44
CA PHE A 652 63.26 21.95 14.43
C PHE A 652 63.99 20.66 14.03
N TYR A 653 63.29 19.68 13.44
CA TYR A 653 63.91 18.46 12.93
C TYR A 653 64.81 18.74 11.73
N GLU A 654 64.39 19.59 10.80
CA GLU A 654 65.22 20.03 9.67
C GLU A 654 66.48 20.75 10.14
N LEU A 655 66.35 21.69 11.08
CA LEU A 655 67.49 22.41 11.66
C LEU A 655 68.44 21.46 12.42
N ALA A 656 67.89 20.45 13.12
CA ALA A 656 68.67 19.43 13.80
C ALA A 656 69.39 18.48 12.82
N MET A 657 68.75 18.14 11.70
CA MET A 657 69.36 17.34 10.62
C MET A 657 70.45 18.13 9.90
N GLN A 658 70.24 19.41 9.57
CA GLN A 658 71.29 20.28 9.00
C GLN A 658 72.50 20.37 9.92
N LYS A 659 72.29 20.67 11.21
CA LYS A 659 73.39 20.69 12.20
C LYS A 659 74.14 19.36 12.29
N ARG A 660 73.43 18.23 12.15
CA ARG A 660 74.02 16.90 12.13
C ARG A 660 74.86 16.67 10.87
N SER A 661 74.35 17.05 9.71
CA SER A 661 75.04 16.98 8.42
C SER A 661 76.29 17.86 8.41
N ASP A 662 76.19 19.10 8.88
CA ASP A 662 77.33 20.03 8.99
C ASP A 662 78.42 19.49 9.93
N ALA A 663 78.01 18.88 11.06
CA ALA A 663 78.94 18.23 11.97
C ALA A 663 79.56 16.95 11.39
N GLN A 664 78.89 16.28 10.44
CA GLN A 664 79.43 15.14 9.69
C GLN A 664 80.42 15.60 8.62
N VAL A 665 80.06 16.62 7.84
CA VAL A 665 80.93 17.26 6.85
C VAL A 665 82.20 17.76 7.54
N LYS A 666 82.07 18.48 8.66
CA LYS A 666 83.22 18.96 9.44
C LYS A 666 84.11 17.82 9.93
N ARG A 667 83.54 16.69 10.34
CA ARG A 667 84.32 15.49 10.74
C ARG A 667 85.03 14.83 9.56
N LEU A 668 84.42 14.84 8.38
CA LEU A 668 85.02 14.31 7.15
C LEU A 668 86.12 15.23 6.62
N VAL A 669 85.90 16.55 6.63
CA VAL A 669 86.93 17.57 6.29
C VAL A 669 88.12 17.43 7.21
N ASN A 670 87.92 17.37 8.53
CA ASN A 670 89.03 17.14 9.47
C ASN A 670 89.78 15.83 9.20
N LYS A 671 89.12 14.79 8.68
CA LYS A 671 89.75 13.54 8.25
C LYS A 671 90.53 13.72 6.94
N ILE A 672 89.98 14.46 5.98
CA ILE A 672 90.63 14.79 4.71
C ILE A 672 91.89 15.63 4.98
N ASP A 673 91.79 16.68 5.79
CA ASP A 673 92.92 17.53 6.16
C ASP A 673 94.02 16.73 6.88
N ALA A 674 93.63 15.79 7.74
CA ALA A 674 94.59 14.89 8.40
C ALA A 674 95.28 13.92 7.41
N ILE A 675 94.60 13.51 6.33
CA ILE A 675 95.15 12.67 5.26
C ILE A 675 96.05 13.49 4.32
N ASP A 676 95.65 14.70 3.96
CA ASP A 676 96.44 15.60 3.10
C ASP A 676 97.69 16.10 3.82
N ALA A 677 97.64 16.32 5.14
CA ALA A 677 98.84 16.58 5.95
C ALA A 677 99.82 15.39 6.01
N GLN A 678 99.35 14.16 5.73
CA GLN A 678 100.19 12.96 5.60
C GLN A 678 100.72 12.75 4.18
N ARG A 679 100.19 13.44 3.16
CA ARG A 679 100.72 13.41 1.80
C ARG A 679 101.98 14.26 1.72
N SER A 680 103.13 13.61 1.55
CA SER A 680 104.41 14.30 1.39
C SER A 680 104.44 15.11 0.10
N SER A 681 104.66 16.42 0.25
CA SER A 681 104.95 17.37 -0.81
C SER A 681 106.25 17.00 -1.54
N LEU A 682 106.15 16.59 -2.81
CA LEU A 682 107.19 16.83 -3.80
C LEU A 682 106.78 18.06 -4.60
N VAL A 683 107.48 19.15 -4.33
CA VAL A 683 107.38 20.46 -4.98
C VAL A 683 107.98 20.37 -6.39
N LEU A 684 107.26 20.88 -7.40
CA LEU A 684 107.85 21.37 -8.65
C LEU A 684 107.34 22.80 -8.87
N GLU A 685 108.26 23.75 -8.77
CA GLU A 685 108.06 25.18 -8.98
C GLU A 685 108.09 25.58 -10.48
N ASN A 686 107.51 26.78 -10.73
CA ASN A 686 107.58 27.69 -11.88
C ASN A 686 106.54 27.47 -13.01
N ARG A 687 105.73 28.46 -13.44
CA ARG A 687 105.99 29.91 -13.68
C ARG A 687 104.74 30.79 -13.50
N PRO A 688 104.89 32.13 -13.38
CA PRO A 688 103.83 33.08 -13.09
C PRO A 688 103.10 33.57 -14.35
N THR A 689 101.82 33.94 -14.20
CA THR A 689 101.10 34.77 -15.17
C THR A 689 100.54 35.98 -14.42
N GLU A 690 100.97 37.17 -14.85
CA GLU A 690 100.64 38.47 -14.28
C GLU A 690 99.16 38.83 -14.43
N TYR A 691 98.66 39.58 -13.45
CA TYR A 691 97.33 40.18 -13.40
C TYR A 691 97.22 41.39 -14.35
N LEU A 692 96.04 41.58 -14.93
CA LEU A 692 95.59 42.89 -15.42
C LEU A 692 94.38 43.34 -14.60
N ASP A 693 94.64 44.38 -13.82
CA ASP A 693 93.70 45.19 -13.06
C ASP A 693 92.94 46.14 -14.00
N VAL A 694 91.61 46.14 -13.95
CA VAL A 694 90.80 47.25 -14.49
C VAL A 694 89.60 47.46 -13.56
N GLY A 695 89.67 48.53 -12.77
CA GLY A 695 88.57 48.99 -11.95
C GLY A 695 87.49 49.76 -12.73
N ALA A 696 86.27 49.65 -12.18
CA ALA A 696 85.20 50.64 -12.12
C ALA A 696 84.19 50.82 -13.29
N MET A 697 82.93 50.97 -12.83
CA MET A 697 81.74 51.65 -13.39
C MET A 697 80.70 50.84 -14.19
N ASP A 698 79.58 50.61 -13.48
CA ASP A 698 78.18 50.98 -13.77
C ASP A 698 77.53 50.73 -15.14
N ASP A 699 76.32 50.18 -15.02
CA ASP A 699 75.09 50.36 -15.81
C ASP A 699 75.15 50.35 -17.35
N ILE A 700 74.38 49.42 -17.94
CA ILE A 700 73.23 49.69 -18.85
C ILE A 700 72.68 48.34 -19.33
N GLY A 701 71.36 48.20 -19.26
CA GLY A 701 70.63 46.99 -19.68
C GLY A 701 70.15 46.97 -21.14
N VAL A 702 69.36 45.91 -21.39
CA VAL A 702 68.50 45.60 -22.56
C VAL A 702 69.32 45.13 -23.80
N VAL A 703 69.01 44.06 -24.56
CA VAL A 703 67.73 43.49 -25.03
C VAL A 703 67.90 42.01 -25.43
N ALA A 704 66.78 41.28 -25.43
CA ALA A 704 66.54 39.90 -25.80
C ALA A 704 66.98 39.48 -27.23
N ALA A 705 67.27 38.18 -27.40
CA ALA A 705 67.02 37.44 -28.63
C ALA A 705 66.81 35.94 -28.36
N VAL A 706 65.70 35.43 -28.92
CA VAL A 706 65.28 34.03 -29.06
C VAL A 706 66.16 33.32 -30.08
N LEU A 707 66.50 32.04 -29.88
CA LEU A 707 66.66 31.05 -30.96
C LEU A 707 66.43 29.63 -30.43
N ASP A 708 65.87 28.81 -31.31
CA ASP A 708 65.20 27.53 -31.11
C ASP A 708 65.95 26.38 -31.83
N GLU A 709 65.65 25.16 -31.36
CA GLU A 709 65.90 23.78 -31.85
C GLU A 709 67.30 23.26 -32.28
N GLY A 710 67.61 22.05 -31.79
CA GLY A 710 68.47 21.10 -32.53
C GLY A 710 69.21 20.04 -31.70
N TYR A 711 68.62 18.87 -31.53
CA TYR A 711 69.15 17.62 -30.96
C TYR A 711 70.48 17.12 -31.58
N LEU A 712 71.38 16.55 -30.76
CA LEU A 712 71.89 15.15 -30.85
C LEU A 712 72.96 14.81 -29.78
N ASP A 713 72.54 13.98 -28.82
CA ASP A 713 73.18 12.80 -28.19
C ASP A 713 74.73 12.68 -28.09
N MET A 714 75.25 12.45 -26.87
CA MET A 714 75.49 11.09 -26.32
C MET A 714 76.38 11.10 -25.03
N ALA A 715 76.01 10.16 -24.14
CA ALA A 715 76.82 9.44 -23.13
C ALA A 715 77.09 10.07 -21.74
N LEU A 716 76.41 9.49 -20.72
CA LEU A 716 76.72 9.59 -19.28
C LEU A 716 77.15 8.21 -18.75
N PRO A 717 78.20 8.11 -17.91
CA PRO A 717 78.58 6.87 -17.23
C PRO A 717 77.88 6.70 -15.87
N GLU A 718 77.96 5.46 -15.38
CA GLU A 718 77.13 4.78 -14.39
C GLU A 718 77.42 5.06 -12.89
N GLN A 719 76.32 4.99 -12.13
CA GLN A 719 76.08 4.31 -10.83
C GLN A 719 76.85 4.70 -9.56
N SER A 720 76.09 5.31 -8.63
CA SER A 720 76.22 5.16 -7.16
C SER A 720 75.06 4.29 -6.64
N PRO A 721 75.23 3.53 -5.54
CA PRO A 721 74.31 2.47 -5.14
C PRO A 721 72.98 3.04 -4.60
N ALA A 722 71.88 2.44 -5.05
CA ALA A 722 70.54 2.79 -4.61
C ALA A 722 70.32 2.41 -3.13
N LEU A 723 69.73 3.35 -2.39
CA LEU A 723 69.12 3.12 -1.07
C LEU A 723 67.91 2.17 -1.23
N PRO A 724 67.61 1.32 -0.23
CA PRO A 724 66.49 0.38 -0.33
C PRO A 724 65.15 1.14 -0.40
N GLU A 725 64.34 0.76 -1.38
CA GLU A 725 62.99 1.28 -1.61
C GLU A 725 62.09 1.03 -0.38
N SER A 726 61.23 2.01 -0.09
CA SER A 726 60.16 1.86 0.91
C SER A 726 59.16 0.80 0.44
N PRO A 727 58.59 -0.03 1.35
CA PRO A 727 57.67 -1.09 0.94
C PRO A 727 56.42 -0.50 0.27
N ALA A 728 56.10 -1.02 -0.92
CA ALA A 728 54.97 -0.61 -1.74
C ALA A 728 53.66 -0.62 -0.94
N SER A 729 52.85 0.43 -1.09
CA SER A 729 51.49 0.49 -0.52
C SER A 729 50.67 -0.70 -1.02
N ARG A 730 50.04 -1.43 -0.09
CA ARG A 730 49.19 -2.58 -0.40
C ARG A 730 47.99 -2.17 -1.27
N PRO A 731 47.78 -2.76 -2.45
CA PRO A 731 46.66 -2.43 -3.32
C PRO A 731 45.33 -3.03 -2.82
N LEU A 732 44.21 -2.44 -3.24
CA LEU A 732 42.88 -3.05 -3.13
C LEU A 732 42.72 -4.08 -4.25
N PHE A 733 42.08 -5.22 -3.95
CA PHE A 733 41.89 -6.30 -4.93
C PHE A 733 40.43 -6.35 -5.37
N ASP A 734 40.19 -6.22 -6.67
CA ASP A 734 38.85 -6.27 -7.25
C ASP A 734 38.36 -7.72 -7.45
N THR A 735 39.29 -8.68 -7.55
CA THR A 735 38.99 -10.11 -7.73
C THR A 735 39.88 -11.02 -6.89
N GLU A 736 39.37 -12.21 -6.52
CA GLU A 736 40.12 -13.21 -5.77
C GLU A 736 41.41 -13.69 -6.49
N PRO A 737 41.43 -13.89 -7.83
CA PRO A 737 42.66 -14.24 -8.54
C PRO A 737 43.72 -13.14 -8.53
N GLU A 738 43.33 -11.86 -8.56
CA GLU A 738 44.28 -10.74 -8.44
C GLU A 738 44.88 -10.66 -7.05
N ARG A 739 44.04 -10.88 -6.02
CA ARG A 739 44.48 -11.00 -4.63
C ARG A 739 45.50 -12.13 -4.48
N TYR A 740 45.21 -13.31 -5.06
CA TYR A 740 46.14 -14.45 -5.03
C TYR A 740 47.49 -14.13 -5.71
N ARG A 741 47.49 -13.54 -6.92
CA ARG A 741 48.73 -13.20 -7.64
C ARG A 741 49.62 -12.27 -6.83
N TRP A 742 49.03 -11.22 -6.26
CA TRP A 742 49.78 -10.26 -5.46
C TRP A 742 50.33 -10.90 -4.19
N LEU A 743 49.52 -11.71 -3.48
CA LEU A 743 49.96 -12.41 -2.28
C LEU A 743 51.10 -13.40 -2.58
N LYS A 744 51.02 -14.17 -3.66
CA LYS A 744 52.08 -15.12 -4.05
C LYS A 744 53.39 -14.41 -4.40
N GLN A 745 53.33 -13.19 -4.93
CA GLN A 745 54.52 -12.38 -5.21
C GLN A 745 55.07 -11.64 -3.97
N ASN A 746 54.27 -11.52 -2.91
CA ASN A 746 54.60 -10.75 -1.69
C ASN A 746 54.39 -11.61 -0.43
N THR A 747 54.99 -12.79 -0.39
CA THR A 747 54.83 -13.76 0.72
C THR A 747 55.24 -13.20 2.08
N ALA A 748 56.26 -12.33 2.12
CA ALA A 748 56.68 -11.64 3.35
C ALA A 748 55.68 -10.61 3.89
N ALA A 749 54.67 -10.21 3.10
CA ALA A 749 53.67 -9.21 3.48
C ALA A 749 52.32 -9.82 3.90
N TRP A 750 52.24 -11.15 4.04
CA TRP A 750 51.02 -11.85 4.44
C TRP A 750 50.59 -11.43 5.85
N ARG A 751 49.30 -11.09 5.98
CA ARG A 751 48.64 -10.85 7.27
C ARG A 751 47.76 -12.04 7.63
N TRP A 752 47.27 -12.08 8.87
CA TRP A 752 46.39 -13.15 9.32
C TRP A 752 45.12 -13.29 8.44
N ASP A 753 44.52 -12.18 8.02
CA ASP A 753 43.37 -12.18 7.09
C ASP A 753 43.70 -12.74 5.69
N ASP A 754 44.98 -12.68 5.27
CA ASP A 754 45.44 -13.26 4.01
C ASP A 754 45.62 -14.77 4.15
N ALA A 755 46.09 -15.24 5.29
CA ALA A 755 46.17 -16.66 5.57
C ALA A 755 44.78 -17.32 5.54
N ILE A 756 43.75 -16.68 6.11
CA ILE A 756 42.36 -17.17 5.99
C ILE A 756 41.92 -17.23 4.53
N PHE A 757 42.12 -16.14 3.79
CA PHE A 757 41.74 -16.07 2.38
C PHE A 757 42.45 -17.13 1.55
N LEU A 758 43.77 -17.26 1.68
CA LEU A 758 44.57 -18.25 0.94
C LEU A 758 44.10 -19.66 1.27
N ARG A 759 43.89 -19.99 2.55
CA ARG A 759 43.35 -21.30 2.96
C ARG A 759 42.02 -21.60 2.27
N ALA A 760 41.08 -20.66 2.29
CA ALA A 760 39.77 -20.83 1.65
C ALA A 760 39.87 -20.90 0.11
N TYR A 761 40.75 -20.10 -0.49
CA TYR A 761 40.87 -19.99 -1.95
C TYR A 761 41.58 -21.20 -2.57
N ILE A 762 42.57 -21.77 -1.88
CA ILE A 762 43.32 -22.96 -2.33
C ILE A 762 42.49 -24.23 -2.17
N ASP A 763 41.80 -24.38 -1.04
CA ASP A 763 40.97 -25.56 -0.77
C ASP A 763 39.64 -25.55 -1.58
N SER A 764 39.31 -24.43 -2.25
CA SER A 764 38.07 -24.29 -3.04
C SER A 764 38.20 -24.90 -4.45
N PRO A 765 37.32 -25.86 -4.84
CA PRO A 765 37.30 -26.42 -6.20
C PRO A 765 37.02 -25.38 -7.30
N ASP A 766 36.25 -24.33 -6.96
CA ASP A 766 35.89 -23.23 -7.86
C ASP A 766 36.88 -22.03 -7.75
N GLY A 767 37.83 -22.10 -6.81
CA GLY A 767 38.84 -21.08 -6.55
C GLY A 767 40.14 -21.34 -7.32
N TYR A 768 41.23 -21.61 -6.59
CA TYR A 768 42.57 -21.83 -7.15
C TYR A 768 42.59 -22.91 -8.24
N HIS A 769 41.88 -24.03 -8.03
CA HIS A 769 41.89 -25.17 -8.96
C HIS A 769 41.41 -24.81 -10.37
N THR A 770 40.49 -23.85 -10.52
CA THR A 770 40.00 -23.41 -11.84
C THR A 770 41.05 -22.66 -12.67
N LEU A 771 42.05 -22.09 -12.00
CA LEU A 771 43.11 -21.29 -12.62
C LEU A 771 44.51 -21.87 -12.39
N ALA A 772 44.62 -23.08 -11.84
CA ALA A 772 45.89 -23.70 -11.45
C ALA A 772 46.86 -23.82 -12.63
N GLU A 773 46.42 -24.31 -13.80
CA GLU A 773 47.25 -24.39 -15.02
C GLU A 773 47.74 -23.01 -15.47
N ARG A 774 46.92 -21.97 -15.29
CA ARG A 774 47.27 -20.59 -15.65
C ARG A 774 48.27 -19.99 -14.66
N PHE A 775 48.15 -20.30 -13.37
CA PHE A 775 49.11 -19.87 -12.36
C PHE A 775 50.44 -20.58 -12.54
N ASP A 776 50.44 -21.87 -12.88
CA ASP A 776 51.64 -22.63 -13.21
C ASP A 776 52.38 -22.02 -14.42
N TYR A 777 51.66 -21.70 -15.50
CA TYR A 777 52.23 -20.98 -16.65
C TYR A 777 52.80 -19.59 -16.27
N GLN A 778 52.26 -18.94 -15.24
CA GLN A 778 52.73 -17.64 -14.74
C GLN A 778 53.87 -17.76 -13.71
N GLY A 779 54.31 -18.97 -13.36
CA GLY A 779 55.28 -19.19 -12.28
C GLY A 779 54.74 -18.86 -10.88
N LEU A 780 53.41 -18.88 -10.72
CA LEU A 780 52.68 -18.56 -9.50
C LEU A 780 51.94 -19.79 -8.95
N ALA A 781 52.38 -21.00 -9.29
CA ALA A 781 51.82 -22.22 -8.72
C ALA A 781 52.01 -22.25 -7.20
N TRP A 782 51.00 -22.74 -6.49
CA TRP A 782 51.09 -23.05 -5.07
C TRP A 782 52.06 -24.22 -4.85
N ASP A 783 53.01 -24.04 -3.95
CA ASP A 783 54.08 -25.00 -3.67
C ASP A 783 54.17 -25.38 -2.18
N VAL A 784 55.09 -26.28 -1.86
CA VAL A 784 55.28 -26.80 -0.51
C VAL A 784 55.78 -25.73 0.47
N ALA A 785 56.52 -24.72 -0.02
CA ALA A 785 57.02 -23.63 0.82
C ALA A 785 55.89 -22.67 1.20
N ASP A 786 54.97 -22.38 0.27
CA ASP A 786 53.77 -21.59 0.57
C ASP A 786 52.89 -22.30 1.60
N GLU A 787 52.67 -23.61 1.45
CA GLU A 787 51.86 -24.41 2.35
C GLU A 787 52.48 -24.43 3.76
N ALA A 788 53.81 -24.54 3.86
CA ALA A 788 54.52 -24.46 5.13
C ALA A 788 54.39 -23.08 5.79
N MET A 789 54.49 -22.00 5.01
CA MET A 789 54.31 -20.63 5.49
C MET A 789 52.87 -20.39 5.97
N LEU A 790 51.87 -20.84 5.20
CA LEU A 790 50.45 -20.74 5.51
C LEU A 790 50.13 -21.48 6.82
N ASN A 791 50.62 -22.70 6.98
CA ASN A 791 50.46 -23.48 8.21
C ASN A 791 51.13 -22.81 9.42
N GLY A 792 52.20 -22.04 9.22
CA GLY A 792 52.82 -21.23 10.27
C GLY A 792 51.88 -20.20 10.89
N PHE A 793 50.97 -19.60 10.11
CA PHE A 793 49.96 -18.66 10.62
C PHE A 793 48.91 -19.32 11.51
N PHE A 794 48.56 -20.59 11.24
CA PHE A 794 47.55 -21.33 12.00
C PHE A 794 48.12 -22.11 13.19
N ASN A 795 49.41 -22.47 13.14
CA ASN A 795 50.11 -23.16 14.22
C ASN A 795 50.67 -22.20 15.29
N GLY A 796 50.78 -20.90 15.00
CA GLY A 796 51.34 -19.87 15.88
C GLY A 796 50.37 -19.19 16.86
N GLY A 797 49.21 -19.78 17.14
CA GLY A 797 48.16 -19.16 17.94
C GLY A 797 48.41 -19.11 19.45
N VAL A 798 49.29 -18.24 19.94
CA VAL A 798 49.12 -17.42 21.17
C VAL A 798 50.09 -16.24 21.09
N GLN A 799 49.57 -15.05 20.79
CA GLN A 799 49.98 -13.70 21.25
C GLN A 799 49.73 -12.66 20.16
N ALA A 800 48.64 -11.91 20.32
CA ALA A 800 48.55 -10.53 19.85
C ALA A 800 47.51 -9.80 20.70
N GLY A 801 47.97 -8.79 21.45
CA GLY A 801 47.15 -7.66 21.87
C GLY A 801 47.19 -6.57 20.82
#